data_AF-A0A2A4GAM0-F1
#
_entry.id   AF-A0A2A4GAM0-F1
#
_cell.length_a   1.000
_cell.length_b   1.000
_cell.length_c   1.000
_cell.angle_alpha   90.00
_cell.angle_beta   90.00
_cell.angle_gamma   90.00
#
_symmetry.space_group_name_H-M   'P 1'
#
loop_
_entity.id
_entity.type
_entity.pdbx_description
1 polymer ?
#
loop_
_entity_poly.entity_id
_entity_poly.type
_entity_poly.pdbx_seq_one_letter_code
_entity_poly.pdbx_strand_id
1 'polypeptide(L)'
;MKNSIIILCLLLGISVGAQSSKVSLVNDQRGTALLVEGRPFMVNGMNWDYFPIGTNYNYSLWKQSDAFIKNALDNEMALLRNMGVNAIRQYTGVPPKWITYIYDNYGIYTMLNHSFGRYGLTIDGTWMANTEYADPRVKQLLLKETTQLAKTYKNTRGLLLFLLGNENNYGLFWEGAETEDIPIQDRKSTERARAMYKLFNEAAIAMKAIDTGHPIALCNGDLLFLDIIAQECPDVDVFGTNMYRGISFGDAFERVKNEYGKPILFTEFGSDAFNALTNKEDQMAQAHYMVGNWKEIYANAAGLGKSQNSLGGFTFQFSDGWWKYGQTKNLDVHDTNASWANGGYTFDHKEGQNNMNEEWFGICAKGQTDAHGYYELYPRAAYYALKEVHDIDPFAYTMRMETLDSEFAEIELIDAVIQARGDKAAMVSEKSSAIRIGGLRAEFTTFTTGGNLITTPEDADPNNETTFPNKQGFDHMESYYVDVEASPTEGFNANVSFNILGNVATNPINEIFYENRGRTRTVETDNGDLALTDLNRVQVYQSEFEWQHQDFNFKGFYRTGHYHWGYEGDFFGLYPEANYGPNLDLYNGEAPFGFEFEGKKSLSGLKIAAGPELWWGANPAFLVKYSTALAKIDLTGIYHEDVDDAEQAQTSIAIPQPKTRRLTLHAKREFGDLALEVGGIWGGEPLVGREYSIVRQNTDGSYTELTDVVESSDTWGGKVKISYSGGKFNWYGQAAAIGLVAFGGADQTKTFTGWRLKDSGSGNQYNFLTGFTYSVGNLQIAPNFLWQKPLVDPIPFDAPIRKRNIIDDPFAVRANRETVAGEILLTFDPTPATWFYEWDNDYTEDATFAASLGFVYRHLPTSQDAAIGFDDTGRNPIAFPLAPPAEDLWELHGRVVSKLTRDFGFIINFYTGTAQPNAWGTDPGDAINRTITRYGTDLRAIYKKMKFIGAVKVDDWGPFDYHRDFNLTFPLQLTADLSTTVGKPDWFILPNTRLGIRYTWRSLDQYSPRYLYQGALDQGFGQGEEWEIRTYIHINIGK
;
A
#
# COMPACT_ATOMS: atom_id res chain seq x y z
N MET A 1 68.90 30.22 -26.01
CA MET A 1 69.06 29.15 -25.00
C MET A 1 68.55 29.65 -23.65
N LYS A 2 67.39 29.17 -23.18
CA LYS A 2 66.93 29.02 -21.78
C LYS A 2 65.40 29.11 -21.54
N ASN A 3 64.58 29.46 -22.53
CA ASN A 3 63.12 29.60 -22.32
C ASN A 3 62.22 28.63 -23.10
N SER A 4 62.76 27.61 -23.78
CA SER A 4 61.96 26.65 -24.57
C SER A 4 61.88 25.24 -23.97
N ILE A 5 62.53 25.00 -22.83
CA ILE A 5 62.58 23.66 -22.19
C ILE A 5 61.57 23.53 -21.01
N ILE A 6 61.05 24.65 -20.49
CA ILE A 6 60.11 24.62 -19.36
C ILE A 6 58.65 24.38 -19.81
N ILE A 7 58.31 24.66 -21.07
CA ILE A 7 56.95 24.44 -21.60
C ILE A 7 56.74 22.97 -22.06
N LEU A 8 57.81 22.22 -22.34
CA LEU A 8 57.70 20.79 -22.69
C LEU A 8 57.57 19.87 -21.46
N CYS A 9 57.92 20.35 -20.26
CA CYS A 9 57.71 19.61 -19.00
C CYS A 9 56.33 19.84 -18.36
N LEU A 10 55.54 20.80 -18.85
CA LEU A 10 54.18 21.11 -18.37
C LEU A 10 53.06 20.52 -19.25
N LEU A 11 53.41 19.93 -20.40
CA LEU A 11 52.48 19.19 -21.27
C LEU A 11 52.57 17.66 -21.12
N LEU A 12 53.46 17.16 -20.26
CA LEU A 12 53.42 15.81 -19.69
C LEU A 12 52.63 15.84 -18.36
N GLY A 13 51.53 16.59 -18.34
CA GLY A 13 50.47 16.38 -17.36
C GLY A 13 50.03 14.94 -17.51
N ILE A 14 50.45 14.12 -16.55
CA ILE A 14 50.13 12.72 -16.43
C ILE A 14 48.61 12.62 -16.56
N SER A 15 48.15 12.20 -17.74
CA SER A 15 46.87 11.55 -17.87
C SER A 15 47.00 10.26 -17.08
N VAL A 16 46.80 10.34 -15.76
CA VAL A 16 46.41 9.20 -14.95
C VAL A 16 45.02 8.86 -15.48
N GLY A 17 45.00 8.11 -16.59
CA GLY A 17 43.78 7.44 -16.98
C GLY A 17 43.32 6.65 -15.76
N ALA A 18 42.07 6.86 -15.35
CA ALA A 18 41.43 6.05 -14.34
C ALA A 18 41.54 4.59 -14.79
N GLN A 19 42.56 3.89 -14.31
CA GLN A 19 42.80 2.50 -14.68
C GLN A 19 41.72 1.71 -13.94
N SER A 20 40.85 1.07 -14.72
CA SER A 20 39.83 0.16 -14.19
C SER A 20 40.48 -0.93 -13.37
N SER A 21 39.85 -1.33 -12.28
CA SER A 21 40.37 -2.36 -11.39
C SER A 21 40.54 -3.67 -12.17
N LYS A 22 41.74 -4.27 -12.18
CA LYS A 22 41.96 -5.56 -12.85
C LYS A 22 41.68 -6.68 -11.85
N VAL A 23 40.61 -7.42 -12.09
CA VAL A 23 40.20 -8.56 -11.27
C VAL A 23 40.35 -9.85 -12.07
N SER A 24 41.00 -10.86 -11.50
CA SER A 24 41.26 -12.13 -12.19
C SER A 24 41.28 -13.30 -11.24
N LEU A 25 40.88 -14.48 -11.71
CA LEU A 25 41.03 -15.72 -10.97
C LEU A 25 42.38 -16.38 -11.30
N VAL A 26 43.04 -16.91 -10.27
CA VAL A 26 44.21 -17.77 -10.44
C VAL A 26 43.91 -19.11 -9.78
N ASN A 27 44.18 -20.19 -10.52
CA ASN A 27 44.12 -21.55 -10.02
C ASN A 27 45.53 -22.14 -10.07
N ASP A 28 46.16 -22.31 -8.91
CA ASP A 28 47.52 -22.83 -8.76
C ASP A 28 47.55 -24.06 -7.82
N GLN A 29 48.75 -24.56 -7.46
CA GLN A 29 48.89 -25.73 -6.59
C GLN A 29 48.32 -25.53 -5.17
N ARG A 30 48.10 -24.27 -4.75
CA ARG A 30 47.46 -23.89 -3.48
C ARG A 30 45.94 -23.75 -3.62
N GLY A 31 45.38 -23.96 -4.81
CA GLY A 31 43.95 -23.85 -5.10
C GLY A 31 43.59 -22.59 -5.89
N THR A 32 42.31 -22.20 -5.84
CA THR A 32 41.78 -21.05 -6.58
C THR A 32 41.63 -19.83 -5.69
N ALA A 33 42.16 -18.69 -6.13
CA ALA A 33 42.07 -17.41 -5.43
C ALA A 33 41.66 -16.28 -6.39
N LEU A 34 40.98 -15.27 -5.85
CA LEU A 34 40.70 -14.02 -6.54
C LEU A 34 41.91 -13.08 -6.39
N LEU A 35 42.39 -12.52 -7.50
CA LEU A 35 43.40 -11.49 -7.51
C LEU A 35 42.78 -10.15 -7.88
N VAL A 36 43.01 -9.14 -7.05
CA VAL A 36 42.66 -7.74 -7.34
C VAL A 36 43.96 -6.94 -7.40
N GLU A 37 44.22 -6.28 -8.53
CA GLU A 37 45.49 -5.58 -8.79
C GLU A 37 46.73 -6.47 -8.57
N GLY A 38 46.59 -7.77 -8.90
CA GLY A 38 47.66 -8.77 -8.80
C GLY A 38 47.93 -9.30 -7.40
N ARG A 39 47.13 -8.95 -6.38
CA ARG A 39 47.26 -9.45 -5.00
C ARG A 39 46.11 -10.39 -4.64
N PRO A 40 46.34 -11.48 -3.89
CA PRO A 40 45.27 -12.29 -3.32
C PRO A 40 44.27 -11.42 -2.55
N PHE A 41 42.98 -11.65 -2.78
CA PHE A 41 41.91 -10.86 -2.23
C PHE A 41 40.82 -11.81 -1.70
N MET A 42 40.64 -11.83 -0.37
CA MET A 42 39.51 -12.51 0.25
C MET A 42 38.33 -11.55 0.27
N VAL A 43 37.19 -11.97 -0.27
CA VAL A 43 35.98 -11.13 -0.26
C VAL A 43 35.37 -11.18 1.13
N ASN A 44 35.65 -10.15 1.93
CA ASN A 44 35.02 -9.88 3.23
C ASN A 44 33.82 -8.96 2.94
N GLY A 45 32.76 -9.57 2.41
CA GLY A 45 31.65 -8.88 1.80
C GLY A 45 30.47 -8.64 2.74
N MET A 46 29.67 -7.63 2.40
CA MET A 46 28.38 -7.38 3.03
C MET A 46 27.27 -7.15 1.99
N ASN A 47 26.10 -7.76 2.18
CA ASN A 47 24.89 -7.38 1.46
C ASN A 47 24.45 -6.00 1.94
N TRP A 48 24.45 -5.03 1.03
CA TRP A 48 24.17 -3.64 1.37
C TRP A 48 23.09 -3.05 0.48
N ASP A 49 22.10 -2.47 1.14
CA ASP A 49 21.07 -1.63 0.58
C ASP A 49 20.77 -0.46 1.53
N TYR A 50 19.96 0.48 1.06
CA TYR A 50 19.57 1.65 1.85
C TYR A 50 18.07 1.87 1.70
N PHE A 51 17.32 1.44 2.72
CA PHE A 51 15.88 1.60 2.82
C PHE A 51 15.54 2.27 4.15
N PRO A 52 15.00 3.49 4.13
CA PRO A 52 14.39 4.10 5.32
C PRO A 52 13.15 3.33 5.77
N ILE A 53 12.82 3.40 7.07
CA ILE A 53 11.59 2.85 7.62
C ILE A 53 10.39 3.54 6.92
N GLY A 54 9.33 2.78 6.62
CA GLY A 54 8.17 3.26 5.85
C GLY A 54 8.34 3.18 4.33
N THR A 55 9.43 2.57 3.83
CA THR A 55 9.67 2.37 2.39
C THR A 55 9.71 0.88 2.04
N ASN A 56 9.55 0.55 0.75
CA ASN A 56 9.61 -0.81 0.25
C ASN A 56 10.56 -0.94 -0.95
N TYR A 57 10.50 -2.08 -1.66
CA TYR A 57 11.34 -2.40 -2.82
C TYR A 57 11.27 -1.37 -3.97
N ASN A 58 10.26 -0.49 -4.03
CA ASN A 58 10.18 0.58 -5.03
C ASN A 58 11.08 1.79 -4.69
N TYR A 59 11.55 1.91 -3.44
CA TYR A 59 12.45 2.97 -3.05
C TYR A 59 13.81 2.82 -3.73
N SER A 60 14.38 3.95 -4.16
CA SER A 60 15.70 4.00 -4.76
C SER A 60 16.53 5.13 -4.17
N LEU A 61 17.60 4.77 -3.46
CA LEU A 61 18.64 5.71 -3.03
C LEU A 61 19.19 6.49 -4.23
N TRP A 62 19.33 5.84 -5.37
CA TRP A 62 19.96 6.40 -6.57
C TRP A 62 19.09 7.43 -7.30
N LYS A 63 17.78 7.48 -7.00
CA LYS A 63 16.88 8.57 -7.42
C LYS A 63 16.95 9.78 -6.45
N GLN A 64 17.70 9.70 -5.34
CA GLN A 64 17.89 10.81 -4.40
C GLN A 64 18.92 11.85 -4.91
N SER A 65 19.16 12.92 -4.14
CA SER A 65 20.03 14.02 -4.59
C SER A 65 21.47 13.65 -4.28
N ASP A 66 22.43 14.18 -5.03
CA ASP A 66 23.84 13.84 -4.82
C ASP A 66 24.30 14.11 -3.37
N ALA A 67 23.82 15.19 -2.76
CA ALA A 67 24.10 15.50 -1.36
C ALA A 67 23.51 14.45 -0.39
N PHE A 68 22.30 13.96 -0.67
CA PHE A 68 21.66 12.93 0.15
C PHE A 68 22.39 11.61 0.03
N ILE A 69 22.66 11.18 -1.20
CA ILE A 69 23.38 9.94 -1.48
C ILE A 69 24.75 9.97 -0.82
N LYS A 70 25.49 11.08 -0.96
CA LYS A 70 26.79 11.25 -0.32
C LYS A 70 26.70 11.08 1.20
N ASN A 71 25.73 11.72 1.86
CA ASN A 71 25.60 11.63 3.31
C ASN A 71 25.24 10.20 3.77
N ALA A 72 24.29 9.55 3.10
CA ALA A 72 23.92 8.16 3.37
C ALA A 72 25.13 7.21 3.24
N LEU A 73 25.89 7.34 2.14
CA LEU A 73 27.11 6.57 1.94
C LEU A 73 28.18 6.90 2.98
N ASP A 74 28.36 8.17 3.33
CA ASP A 74 29.41 8.56 4.26
C ASP A 74 29.21 7.97 5.66
N ASN A 75 27.96 7.86 6.11
CA ASN A 75 27.61 7.29 7.40
C ASN A 75 27.79 5.77 7.40
N GLU A 76 27.22 5.06 6.42
CA GLU A 76 27.19 3.59 6.44
C GLU A 76 28.49 2.95 5.94
N MET A 77 29.14 3.50 4.91
CA MET A 77 30.42 2.97 4.42
C MET A 77 31.55 3.17 5.43
N ALA A 78 31.47 4.19 6.30
CA ALA A 78 32.41 4.36 7.40
C ALA A 78 32.33 3.22 8.41
N LEU A 79 31.11 2.76 8.75
CA LEU A 79 30.88 1.60 9.62
C LEU A 79 31.37 0.31 8.97
N LEU A 80 31.01 0.07 7.70
CA LEU A 80 31.50 -1.10 6.95
C LEU A 80 33.03 -1.17 6.91
N ARG A 81 33.68 -0.05 6.59
CA ARG A 81 35.15 0.03 6.61
C ARG A 81 35.71 -0.22 8.01
N ASN A 82 35.06 0.28 9.06
CA ASN A 82 35.48 0.04 10.45
C ASN A 82 35.40 -1.43 10.86
N MET A 83 34.45 -2.17 10.30
CA MET A 83 34.27 -3.62 10.50
C MET A 83 35.21 -4.46 9.62
N GLY A 84 36.06 -3.86 8.78
CA GLY A 84 36.96 -4.60 7.90
C GLY A 84 36.29 -5.15 6.63
N VAL A 85 35.08 -4.71 6.30
CA VAL A 85 34.42 -5.03 5.03
C VAL A 85 35.20 -4.40 3.88
N ASN A 86 35.47 -5.19 2.85
CA ASN A 86 36.23 -4.77 1.67
C ASN A 86 35.42 -4.85 0.37
N ALA A 87 34.20 -5.40 0.42
CA ALA A 87 33.30 -5.47 -0.72
C ALA A 87 31.83 -5.36 -0.28
N ILE A 88 30.99 -4.79 -1.14
CA ILE A 88 29.53 -4.80 -0.98
C ILE A 88 28.86 -5.46 -2.17
N ARG A 89 27.76 -6.18 -1.92
CA ARG A 89 26.86 -6.65 -2.95
C ARG A 89 25.75 -5.63 -3.12
N GLN A 90 25.50 -5.20 -4.35
CA GLN A 90 24.39 -4.29 -4.65
C GLN A 90 23.70 -4.63 -5.97
N TYR A 91 22.37 -4.48 -6.00
CA TYR A 91 21.58 -4.53 -7.23
C TYR A 91 21.96 -3.45 -8.25
N THR A 92 21.71 -3.74 -9.53
CA THR A 92 21.86 -2.78 -10.62
C THR A 92 21.01 -1.51 -10.42
N GLY A 93 21.45 -0.39 -10.98
CA GLY A 93 20.79 0.91 -10.87
C GLY A 93 21.67 1.99 -10.24
N VAL A 94 22.73 1.60 -9.53
CA VAL A 94 23.75 2.50 -8.99
C VAL A 94 24.52 3.22 -10.10
N PRO A 95 24.54 4.56 -10.17
CA PRO A 95 25.40 5.28 -11.11
C PRO A 95 26.89 4.93 -10.91
N PRO A 96 27.70 4.69 -11.98
CA PRO A 96 29.12 4.33 -11.84
C PRO A 96 29.94 5.25 -10.95
N LYS A 97 29.60 6.55 -10.91
CA LYS A 97 30.25 7.54 -10.04
C LYS A 97 30.19 7.17 -8.55
N TRP A 98 29.14 6.50 -8.09
CA TRP A 98 28.97 6.13 -6.70
C TRP A 98 29.73 4.86 -6.33
N ILE A 99 29.88 3.91 -7.27
CA ILE A 99 30.82 2.78 -7.09
C ILE A 99 32.24 3.32 -6.91
N THR A 100 32.65 4.25 -7.78
CA THR A 100 33.97 4.89 -7.66
C THR A 100 34.10 5.71 -6.38
N TYR A 101 33.05 6.42 -5.95
CA TYR A 101 33.06 7.15 -4.68
C TYR A 101 33.25 6.23 -3.47
N ILE A 102 32.50 5.13 -3.40
CA ILE A 102 32.61 4.13 -2.33
C ILE A 102 34.04 3.58 -2.27
N TYR A 103 34.59 3.22 -3.43
CA TYR A 103 35.95 2.70 -3.51
C TYR A 103 37.02 3.73 -3.14
N ASP A 104 36.99 4.93 -3.72
CA ASP A 104 38.06 5.92 -3.53
C ASP A 104 38.08 6.50 -2.10
N ASN A 105 36.94 6.54 -1.40
CA ASN A 105 36.85 7.08 -0.04
C ASN A 105 36.93 6.01 1.05
N TYR A 106 36.47 4.79 0.77
CA TYR A 106 36.35 3.73 1.79
C TYR A 106 37.15 2.46 1.47
N GLY A 107 37.67 2.31 0.25
CA GLY A 107 38.41 1.11 -0.18
C GLY A 107 37.53 -0.12 -0.40
N ILE A 108 36.21 0.08 -0.48
CA ILE A 108 35.22 -0.99 -0.62
C ILE A 108 34.91 -1.20 -2.10
N TYR A 109 35.05 -2.44 -2.58
CA TYR A 109 34.68 -2.81 -3.95
C TYR A 109 33.18 -3.15 -4.07
N THR A 110 32.64 -3.16 -5.29
CA THR A 110 31.24 -3.49 -5.55
C THR A 110 31.09 -4.73 -6.42
N MET A 111 30.38 -5.74 -5.93
CA MET A 111 29.81 -6.80 -6.74
C MET A 111 28.44 -6.33 -7.25
N LEU A 112 28.32 -6.17 -8.58
CA LEU A 112 27.12 -5.62 -9.19
C LEU A 112 26.16 -6.73 -9.62
N ASN A 113 24.98 -6.77 -9.00
CA ASN A 113 24.04 -7.87 -9.10
C ASN A 113 22.82 -7.54 -9.98
N HIS A 114 22.64 -8.28 -11.07
CA HIS A 114 21.48 -8.22 -11.94
C HIS A 114 20.51 -9.36 -11.60
N SER A 115 19.25 -9.08 -11.25
CA SER A 115 18.25 -10.10 -10.84
C SER A 115 17.96 -11.16 -11.90
N PHE A 116 18.24 -10.86 -13.16
CA PHE A 116 18.12 -11.79 -14.30
C PHE A 116 16.71 -12.39 -14.43
N GLY A 117 15.67 -11.59 -14.16
CA GLY A 117 14.28 -12.00 -14.24
C GLY A 117 13.73 -12.73 -13.00
N ARG A 118 14.45 -12.76 -11.87
CA ARG A 118 13.96 -13.43 -10.64
C ARG A 118 12.60 -12.91 -10.17
N TYR A 119 12.37 -11.61 -10.26
CA TYR A 119 11.19 -10.92 -9.70
C TYR A 119 10.17 -10.53 -10.79
N GLY A 120 10.19 -11.21 -11.93
CA GLY A 120 9.33 -10.92 -13.08
C GLY A 120 9.92 -9.96 -14.10
N LEU A 121 9.27 -9.88 -15.27
CA LEU A 121 9.70 -9.08 -16.42
C LEU A 121 8.48 -8.49 -17.14
N THR A 122 8.63 -7.29 -17.71
CA THR A 122 7.65 -6.74 -18.66
C THR A 122 8.00 -7.16 -20.08
N ILE A 123 7.19 -8.04 -20.68
CA ILE A 123 7.36 -8.52 -22.05
C ILE A 123 6.23 -7.97 -22.94
N ASP A 124 6.59 -7.22 -23.98
CA ASP A 124 5.64 -6.61 -24.93
C ASP A 124 4.51 -5.78 -24.29
N GLY A 125 4.79 -5.14 -23.15
CA GLY A 125 3.84 -4.32 -22.39
C GLY A 125 3.00 -5.09 -21.36
N THR A 126 3.23 -6.40 -21.20
CA THR A 126 2.54 -7.24 -20.21
C THR A 126 3.52 -7.67 -19.11
N TRP A 127 3.11 -7.53 -17.85
CA TRP A 127 3.87 -8.04 -16.70
C TRP A 127 3.82 -9.58 -16.66
N MET A 128 4.99 -10.20 -16.60
CA MET A 128 5.19 -11.64 -16.44
C MET A 128 5.82 -11.86 -15.06
N ALA A 129 5.02 -12.23 -14.07
CA ALA A 129 5.47 -12.42 -12.68
C ALA A 129 6.54 -13.53 -12.57
N ASN A 130 6.31 -14.66 -13.25
CA ASN A 130 7.24 -15.79 -13.31
C ASN A 130 7.93 -15.85 -14.66
N THR A 131 9.26 -15.70 -14.67
CA THR A 131 10.05 -15.63 -15.90
C THR A 131 10.15 -16.96 -16.63
N GLU A 132 9.71 -16.99 -17.89
CA GLU A 132 9.89 -18.13 -18.79
C GLU A 132 11.16 -18.01 -19.64
N TYR A 133 12.27 -18.55 -19.14
CA TYR A 133 13.60 -18.43 -19.78
C TYR A 133 13.70 -19.09 -21.17
N ALA A 134 12.77 -19.98 -21.54
CA ALA A 134 12.71 -20.57 -22.87
C ALA A 134 12.07 -19.65 -23.92
N ASP A 135 11.35 -18.59 -23.50
CA ASP A 135 10.74 -17.63 -24.41
C ASP A 135 11.82 -16.81 -25.15
N PRO A 136 11.84 -16.80 -26.50
CA PRO A 136 12.80 -16.00 -27.27
C PRO A 136 12.80 -14.50 -26.93
N ARG A 137 11.66 -13.94 -26.50
CA ARG A 137 11.51 -12.53 -26.12
C ARG A 137 12.20 -12.24 -24.79
N VAL A 138 12.03 -13.12 -23.80
CA VAL A 138 12.73 -13.06 -22.51
C VAL A 138 14.24 -13.14 -22.74
N LYS A 139 14.68 -14.11 -23.55
CA LYS A 139 16.08 -14.26 -23.93
C LYS A 139 16.66 -12.99 -24.57
N GLN A 140 15.94 -12.39 -25.51
CA GLN A 140 16.38 -11.16 -26.16
C GLN A 140 16.49 -9.99 -25.16
N LEU A 141 15.54 -9.85 -24.25
CA LEU A 141 15.54 -8.81 -23.22
C LEU A 141 16.73 -8.97 -22.26
N LEU A 142 16.88 -10.14 -21.64
CA LEU A 142 17.92 -10.39 -20.64
C LEU A 142 19.34 -10.28 -21.22
N LEU A 143 19.57 -10.75 -22.45
CA LEU A 143 20.86 -10.57 -23.13
C LEU A 143 21.13 -9.08 -23.44
N LYS A 144 20.10 -8.31 -23.81
CA LYS A 144 20.24 -6.87 -24.04
C LYS A 144 20.59 -6.14 -22.74
N GLU A 145 19.90 -6.42 -21.64
CA GLU A 145 20.12 -5.79 -20.33
C GLU A 145 21.52 -6.08 -19.80
N THR A 146 21.94 -7.35 -19.81
CA THR A 146 23.25 -7.77 -19.30
C THR A 146 24.42 -7.28 -20.15
N THR A 147 24.28 -7.26 -21.48
CA THR A 147 25.31 -6.65 -22.34
C THR A 147 25.37 -5.13 -22.18
N GLN A 148 24.23 -4.47 -21.93
CA GLN A 148 24.21 -3.04 -21.60
C GLN A 148 24.86 -2.78 -20.24
N LEU A 149 24.63 -3.65 -19.25
CA LEU A 149 25.29 -3.59 -17.95
C LEU A 149 26.82 -3.64 -18.12
N ALA A 150 27.35 -4.65 -18.82
CA ALA A 150 28.79 -4.74 -19.08
C ALA A 150 29.33 -3.49 -19.79
N LYS A 151 28.62 -2.93 -20.79
CA LYS A 151 29.04 -1.70 -21.49
C LYS A 151 29.13 -0.50 -20.55
N THR A 152 28.15 -0.35 -19.67
CA THR A 152 28.05 0.78 -18.75
C THR A 152 29.16 0.73 -17.68
N TYR A 153 29.45 -0.45 -17.13
CA TYR A 153 30.27 -0.56 -15.94
C TYR A 153 31.72 -1.03 -16.14
N LYS A 154 32.11 -1.58 -17.30
CA LYS A 154 33.44 -2.18 -17.52
C LYS A 154 34.67 -1.33 -17.15
N ASN A 155 34.52 0.00 -17.19
CA ASN A 155 35.61 0.94 -16.88
C ASN A 155 35.42 1.59 -15.49
N THR A 156 34.56 1.03 -14.64
CA THR A 156 34.23 1.61 -13.34
C THR A 156 35.28 1.18 -12.33
N ARG A 157 36.04 2.14 -11.82
CA ARG A 157 36.98 1.91 -10.72
C ARG A 157 36.21 1.52 -9.46
N GLY A 158 36.64 0.45 -8.81
CA GLY A 158 35.94 -0.13 -7.65
C GLY A 158 34.97 -1.26 -7.98
N LEU A 159 34.73 -1.58 -9.26
CA LEU A 159 33.96 -2.77 -9.63
C LEU A 159 34.77 -4.04 -9.33
N LEU A 160 34.16 -5.02 -8.66
CA LEU A 160 34.78 -6.30 -8.33
C LEU A 160 34.47 -7.36 -9.39
N LEU A 161 33.19 -7.66 -9.57
CA LEU A 161 32.68 -8.69 -10.48
C LEU A 161 31.19 -8.45 -10.77
N PHE A 162 30.67 -9.10 -11.82
CA PHE A 162 29.24 -9.11 -12.12
C PHE A 162 28.59 -10.38 -11.56
N LEU A 163 27.45 -10.23 -10.89
CA LEU A 163 26.64 -11.34 -10.42
C LEU A 163 25.32 -11.39 -11.19
N LEU A 164 25.11 -12.47 -11.94
CA LEU A 164 23.84 -12.75 -12.59
C LEU A 164 22.95 -13.54 -11.65
N GLY A 165 21.68 -13.15 -11.58
CA GLY A 165 20.65 -13.82 -10.80
C GLY A 165 20.61 -13.45 -9.32
N ASN A 166 19.52 -13.82 -8.66
CA ASN A 166 19.38 -13.92 -7.21
C ASN A 166 18.45 -15.10 -6.91
N GLU A 167 19.00 -16.31 -6.79
CA GLU A 167 18.22 -17.54 -6.53
C GLU A 167 17.10 -17.79 -7.55
N ASN A 168 17.38 -17.57 -8.84
CA ASN A 168 16.40 -17.76 -9.92
C ASN A 168 15.86 -19.20 -9.98
N ASN A 169 16.60 -20.17 -9.44
CA ASN A 169 16.16 -21.55 -9.28
C ASN A 169 14.99 -21.69 -8.29
N TYR A 170 14.89 -20.86 -7.26
CA TYR A 170 13.72 -20.84 -6.35
C TYR A 170 12.48 -20.27 -7.04
N GLY A 171 12.65 -19.28 -7.94
CA GLY A 171 11.56 -18.78 -8.80
C GLY A 171 11.03 -19.78 -9.83
N LEU A 172 11.61 -20.99 -9.91
CA LEU A 172 11.02 -22.11 -10.66
C LEU A 172 9.92 -22.82 -9.86
N PHE A 173 9.83 -22.54 -8.55
CA PHE A 173 8.93 -23.16 -7.59
C PHE A 173 8.00 -22.16 -6.90
N TRP A 174 8.51 -20.99 -6.51
CA TRP A 174 7.72 -19.94 -5.83
C TRP A 174 6.90 -19.13 -6.83
N GLU A 175 5.73 -18.66 -6.40
CA GLU A 175 4.82 -17.86 -7.23
C GLU A 175 5.01 -16.34 -7.03
N GLY A 176 5.84 -15.93 -6.05
CA GLY A 176 6.06 -14.52 -5.69
C GLY A 176 7.51 -14.12 -5.40
N ALA A 177 7.64 -12.91 -4.83
CA ALA A 177 8.91 -12.29 -4.44
C ALA A 177 9.26 -12.50 -2.95
N GLU A 178 8.29 -12.91 -2.13
CA GLU A 178 8.52 -13.34 -0.74
C GLU A 178 9.20 -14.71 -0.71
N THR A 179 9.98 -14.96 0.35
CA THR A 179 10.64 -16.24 0.57
C THR A 179 9.66 -17.27 1.13
N GLU A 180 9.61 -18.44 0.50
CA GLU A 180 8.70 -19.54 0.83
C GLU A 180 9.49 -20.84 1.03
N ASP A 181 8.86 -21.86 1.60
CA ASP A 181 9.45 -23.19 1.69
C ASP A 181 9.75 -23.78 0.29
N ILE A 182 10.86 -24.52 0.17
CA ILE A 182 11.29 -25.12 -1.11
C ILE A 182 10.61 -26.50 -1.30
N PRO A 183 9.82 -26.72 -2.38
CA PRO A 183 9.20 -28.02 -2.65
C PRO A 183 10.19 -29.07 -3.20
N ILE A 184 9.87 -30.35 -3.00
CA ILE A 184 10.67 -31.50 -3.45
C ILE A 184 10.61 -31.62 -5.00
N GLN A 185 11.76 -31.93 -5.62
CA GLN A 185 12.01 -32.03 -7.07
C GLN A 185 10.81 -32.47 -7.95
N ASP A 186 10.33 -31.55 -8.80
CA ASP A 186 9.40 -31.81 -9.92
C ASP A 186 10.19 -31.97 -11.25
N ARG A 187 9.67 -32.80 -12.17
CA ARG A 187 10.24 -32.97 -13.51
C ARG A 187 10.10 -31.72 -14.38
N LYS A 188 9.04 -30.92 -14.20
CA LYS A 188 8.85 -29.68 -14.98
C LYS A 188 9.91 -28.62 -14.68
N SER A 189 10.34 -28.49 -13.43
CA SER A 189 11.37 -27.51 -13.04
C SER A 189 12.74 -27.87 -13.64
N THR A 190 13.00 -29.14 -13.96
CA THR A 190 14.25 -29.58 -14.59
C THR A 190 14.43 -29.04 -16.01
N GLU A 191 13.37 -29.01 -16.83
CA GLU A 191 13.43 -28.44 -18.18
C GLU A 191 13.58 -26.91 -18.15
N ARG A 192 12.82 -26.24 -17.29
CA ARG A 192 12.91 -24.78 -17.08
C ARG A 192 14.30 -24.39 -16.57
N ALA A 193 14.88 -25.17 -15.65
CA ALA A 193 16.24 -24.98 -15.13
C ALA A 193 17.28 -25.04 -16.25
N ARG A 194 17.19 -26.01 -17.17
CA ARG A 194 18.13 -26.11 -18.30
C ARG A 194 18.07 -24.89 -19.21
N ALA A 195 16.86 -24.42 -19.55
CA ALA A 195 16.69 -23.20 -20.35
C ALA A 195 17.28 -21.97 -19.66
N MET A 196 17.04 -21.85 -18.35
CA MET A 196 17.59 -20.78 -17.51
C MET A 196 19.12 -20.79 -17.51
N TYR A 197 19.77 -21.88 -17.09
CA TYR A 197 21.23 -21.94 -16.99
C TYR A 197 21.94 -21.80 -18.33
N LYS A 198 21.36 -22.33 -19.41
CA LYS A 198 21.87 -22.07 -20.76
C LYS A 198 21.89 -20.57 -21.06
N LEU A 199 20.84 -19.84 -20.69
CA LEU A 199 20.77 -18.39 -20.88
C LEU A 199 21.76 -17.64 -19.97
N PHE A 200 22.01 -18.10 -18.73
CA PHE A 200 23.09 -17.58 -17.88
C PHE A 200 24.45 -17.66 -18.59
N ASN A 201 24.75 -18.82 -19.19
CA ASN A 201 26.01 -19.00 -19.92
C ASN A 201 26.12 -18.11 -21.16
N GLU A 202 25.04 -18.02 -21.94
CA GLU A 202 24.99 -17.14 -23.10
C GLU A 202 25.19 -15.66 -22.72
N ALA A 203 24.61 -15.22 -21.60
CA ALA A 203 24.83 -13.88 -21.07
C ALA A 203 26.28 -13.68 -20.62
N ALA A 204 26.87 -14.66 -19.92
CA ALA A 204 28.27 -14.60 -19.51
C ALA A 204 29.22 -14.46 -20.73
N ILE A 205 29.01 -15.26 -21.78
CA ILE A 205 29.77 -15.14 -23.04
C ILE A 205 29.61 -13.73 -23.64
N ALA A 206 28.38 -13.24 -23.74
CA ALA A 206 28.09 -11.95 -24.35
C ALA A 206 28.69 -10.77 -23.56
N MET A 207 28.68 -10.84 -22.23
CA MET A 207 29.30 -9.85 -21.36
C MET A 207 30.83 -9.91 -21.43
N LYS A 208 31.45 -11.10 -21.46
CA LYS A 208 32.91 -11.26 -21.60
C LYS A 208 33.46 -10.71 -22.91
N ALA A 209 32.66 -10.71 -23.98
CA ALA A 209 33.02 -10.07 -25.23
C ALA A 209 33.15 -8.53 -25.11
N ILE A 210 32.59 -7.94 -24.04
CA ILE A 210 32.56 -6.50 -23.78
C ILE A 210 33.54 -6.11 -22.66
N ASP A 211 33.64 -6.94 -21.63
CA ASP A 211 34.47 -6.75 -20.45
C ASP A 211 35.29 -8.01 -20.14
N THR A 212 36.61 -7.90 -20.29
CA THR A 212 37.57 -8.96 -19.96
C THR A 212 38.33 -8.68 -18.66
N GLY A 213 37.98 -7.58 -17.96
CA GLY A 213 38.65 -7.12 -16.75
C GLY A 213 38.02 -7.59 -15.45
N HIS A 214 36.79 -8.14 -15.51
CA HIS A 214 36.02 -8.55 -14.35
C HIS A 214 35.41 -9.96 -14.53
N PRO A 215 35.45 -10.82 -13.51
CA PRO A 215 34.76 -12.12 -13.52
C PRO A 215 33.24 -11.99 -13.60
N ILE A 216 32.60 -13.04 -14.11
CA ILE A 216 31.14 -13.20 -14.11
C ILE A 216 30.75 -14.39 -13.25
N ALA A 217 29.96 -14.12 -12.21
CA ALA A 217 29.37 -15.10 -11.32
C ALA A 217 27.88 -15.32 -11.66
N LEU A 218 27.37 -16.51 -11.32
CA LEU A 218 25.94 -16.77 -11.19
C LEU A 218 25.57 -16.80 -9.71
N CYS A 219 24.31 -16.52 -9.35
CA CYS A 219 23.76 -16.65 -8.01
C CYS A 219 22.75 -17.79 -7.96
N ASN A 220 23.04 -18.85 -7.21
CA ASN A 220 22.15 -20.00 -7.05
C ASN A 220 21.66 -20.16 -5.60
N GLY A 221 20.40 -20.52 -5.41
CA GLY A 221 19.88 -20.94 -4.12
C GLY A 221 20.38 -22.34 -3.76
N ASP A 222 21.25 -22.43 -2.76
CA ASP A 222 21.94 -23.66 -2.35
C ASP A 222 22.63 -24.37 -3.56
N LEU A 223 22.83 -25.69 -3.50
CA LEU A 223 23.43 -26.53 -4.55
C LEU A 223 22.40 -27.15 -5.51
N LEU A 224 21.17 -26.65 -5.53
CA LEU A 224 20.13 -27.19 -6.41
C LEU A 224 20.56 -27.08 -7.88
N PHE A 225 20.38 -28.18 -8.63
CA PHE A 225 20.73 -28.30 -10.05
C PHE A 225 22.23 -28.14 -10.37
N LEU A 226 23.13 -28.39 -9.42
CA LEU A 226 24.58 -28.29 -9.63
C LEU A 226 25.07 -29.13 -10.83
N ASP A 227 24.45 -30.29 -11.07
CA ASP A 227 24.72 -31.16 -12.21
C ASP A 227 24.36 -30.52 -13.56
N ILE A 228 23.25 -29.77 -13.63
CA ILE A 228 22.84 -29.02 -14.82
C ILE A 228 23.71 -27.79 -15.00
N ILE A 229 24.02 -27.08 -13.92
CA ILE A 229 24.91 -25.91 -13.93
C ILE A 229 26.29 -26.30 -14.49
N ALA A 230 26.84 -27.44 -14.05
CA ALA A 230 28.12 -27.93 -14.54
C ALA A 230 28.13 -28.23 -16.04
N GLN A 231 26.98 -28.60 -16.61
CA GLN A 231 26.83 -28.87 -18.04
C GLN A 231 26.56 -27.61 -18.86
N GLU A 232 25.67 -26.74 -18.39
CA GLU A 232 25.13 -25.64 -19.17
C GLU A 232 25.87 -24.31 -18.95
N CYS A 233 26.64 -24.16 -17.87
CA CYS A 233 27.38 -22.92 -17.51
C CYS A 233 28.92 -22.99 -17.59
N PRO A 234 29.56 -23.59 -18.62
CA PRO A 234 31.02 -23.73 -18.65
C PRO A 234 31.78 -22.39 -18.65
N ASP A 235 31.18 -21.32 -19.17
CA ASP A 235 31.77 -19.98 -19.31
C ASP A 235 31.48 -19.05 -18.13
N VAL A 236 30.77 -19.50 -17.09
CA VAL A 236 30.69 -18.75 -15.83
C VAL A 236 31.99 -18.95 -15.04
N ASP A 237 32.50 -17.88 -14.42
CA ASP A 237 33.80 -17.88 -13.74
C ASP A 237 33.70 -18.37 -12.29
N VAL A 238 32.62 -18.00 -11.60
CA VAL A 238 32.44 -18.23 -10.16
C VAL A 238 31.06 -18.83 -9.91
N PHE A 239 30.99 -19.86 -9.07
CA PHE A 239 29.73 -20.36 -8.53
C PHE A 239 29.36 -19.51 -7.31
N GLY A 240 28.50 -18.51 -7.52
CA GLY A 240 27.91 -17.73 -6.46
C GLY A 240 26.69 -18.45 -5.88
N THR A 241 26.53 -18.45 -4.56
CA THR A 241 25.38 -19.09 -3.92
C THR A 241 24.88 -18.34 -2.71
N ASN A 242 23.56 -18.23 -2.60
CA ASN A 242 22.88 -17.87 -1.37
C ASN A 242 22.62 -19.17 -0.59
N MET A 243 23.08 -19.23 0.66
CA MET A 243 23.06 -20.48 1.43
C MET A 243 22.87 -20.24 2.92
N TYR A 244 21.84 -20.88 3.48
CA TYR A 244 21.44 -20.78 4.89
C TYR A 244 21.33 -22.18 5.49
N ARG A 245 22.48 -22.80 5.79
CA ARG A 245 22.55 -24.19 6.31
C ARG A 245 22.81 -24.26 7.82
N GLY A 246 22.69 -23.13 8.53
CA GLY A 246 23.10 -23.02 9.94
C GLY A 246 24.59 -22.73 10.07
N ILE A 247 25.25 -23.29 11.08
CA ILE A 247 26.63 -22.91 11.46
C ILE A 247 27.69 -23.41 10.47
N SER A 248 27.37 -24.45 9.69
CA SER A 248 28.26 -25.09 8.73
C SER A 248 27.59 -25.17 7.36
N PHE A 249 28.37 -25.01 6.30
CA PHE A 249 27.93 -25.21 4.92
C PHE A 249 27.96 -26.69 4.51
N GLY A 250 28.47 -27.57 5.38
CA GLY A 250 28.55 -29.01 5.15
C GLY A 250 29.45 -29.36 3.97
N ASP A 251 28.89 -30.07 2.99
CA ASP A 251 29.60 -30.58 1.81
C ASP A 251 29.77 -29.56 0.67
N ALA A 252 29.33 -28.32 0.85
CA ALA A 252 29.20 -27.34 -0.24
C ALA A 252 30.50 -27.10 -1.01
N PHE A 253 31.60 -26.82 -0.30
CA PHE A 253 32.90 -26.54 -0.91
C PHE A 253 33.43 -27.74 -1.71
N GLU A 254 33.30 -28.95 -1.15
CA GLU A 254 33.78 -30.20 -1.77
C GLU A 254 32.97 -30.53 -3.02
N ARG A 255 31.63 -30.47 -2.93
CA ARG A 255 30.75 -30.78 -4.06
C ARG A 255 30.95 -29.80 -5.21
N VAL A 256 31.01 -28.50 -4.96
CA VAL A 256 31.25 -27.51 -6.03
C VAL A 256 32.60 -27.74 -6.71
N LYS A 257 33.64 -28.05 -5.93
CA LYS A 257 34.96 -28.38 -6.47
C LYS A 257 34.93 -29.63 -7.35
N ASN A 258 34.24 -30.69 -6.91
CA ASN A 258 34.27 -31.99 -7.55
C ASN A 258 33.29 -32.10 -8.74
N GLU A 259 32.12 -31.48 -8.64
CA GLU A 259 31.04 -31.58 -9.63
C GLU A 259 31.12 -30.49 -10.70
N TYR A 260 31.46 -29.24 -10.33
CA TYR A 260 31.50 -28.11 -11.26
C TYR A 260 32.92 -27.63 -11.59
N GLY A 261 33.85 -27.73 -10.64
CA GLY A 261 35.26 -27.35 -10.84
C GLY A 261 35.53 -25.85 -10.88
N LYS A 262 34.56 -25.03 -10.47
CA LYS A 262 34.68 -23.56 -10.31
C LYS A 262 34.88 -23.19 -8.85
N PRO A 263 35.48 -22.01 -8.55
CA PRO A 263 35.53 -21.51 -7.18
C PRO A 263 34.13 -21.10 -6.68
N ILE A 264 33.95 -21.16 -5.37
CA ILE A 264 32.71 -20.79 -4.67
C ILE A 264 32.84 -19.41 -4.02
N LEU A 265 31.76 -18.62 -4.12
CA LEU A 265 31.59 -17.34 -3.44
C LEU A 265 30.21 -17.33 -2.80
N PHE A 266 30.09 -17.13 -1.49
CA PHE A 266 28.77 -17.03 -0.87
C PHE A 266 28.21 -15.65 -1.14
N THR A 267 27.18 -15.56 -1.95
CA THR A 267 26.58 -14.28 -2.36
C THR A 267 25.61 -13.76 -1.33
N GLU A 268 25.04 -14.63 -0.48
CA GLU A 268 24.33 -14.35 0.79
C GLU A 268 24.48 -15.55 1.74
N PHE A 269 24.65 -15.28 3.03
CA PHE A 269 24.55 -16.24 4.13
C PHE A 269 24.42 -15.48 5.46
N GLY A 270 23.89 -16.09 6.50
CA GLY A 270 23.77 -15.45 7.81
C GLY A 270 22.73 -16.09 8.71
N SER A 271 22.26 -15.33 9.69
CA SER A 271 21.18 -15.70 10.62
C SER A 271 20.40 -14.43 10.93
N ASP A 272 19.10 -14.55 11.16
CA ASP A 272 18.35 -13.48 11.81
C ASP A 272 18.72 -13.36 13.29
N ALA A 273 18.42 -12.20 13.86
CA ALA A 273 18.63 -11.87 15.26
C ALA A 273 17.35 -12.02 16.08
N PHE A 274 16.37 -12.82 15.65
CA PHE A 274 15.12 -13.04 16.38
C PHE A 274 14.96 -14.51 16.76
N ASN A 275 14.38 -14.78 17.91
CA ASN A 275 14.11 -16.14 18.36
C ASN A 275 12.60 -16.39 18.31
N ALA A 276 12.17 -17.17 17.32
CA ALA A 276 10.74 -17.41 17.05
C ALA A 276 10.00 -18.13 18.20
N LEU A 277 10.72 -18.88 19.05
CA LEU A 277 10.13 -19.57 20.20
C LEU A 277 9.90 -18.66 21.41
N THR A 278 10.84 -17.74 21.67
CA THR A 278 10.78 -16.84 22.83
C THR A 278 10.18 -15.48 22.50
N ASN A 279 9.98 -15.18 21.21
CA ASN A 279 9.50 -13.91 20.66
C ASN A 279 10.34 -12.71 21.11
N LYS A 280 11.67 -12.85 21.00
CA LYS A 280 12.65 -11.84 21.45
C LYS A 280 13.85 -11.82 20.53
N GLU A 281 14.49 -10.66 20.45
CA GLU A 281 15.79 -10.50 19.80
C GLU A 281 16.89 -11.34 20.50
N ASP A 282 17.64 -12.12 19.72
CA ASP A 282 18.77 -12.97 20.14
C ASP A 282 20.04 -12.68 19.32
N GLN A 283 20.70 -11.56 19.65
CA GLN A 283 21.92 -11.13 18.97
C GLN A 283 23.10 -12.10 19.14
N MET A 284 23.11 -12.89 20.22
CA MET A 284 24.20 -13.84 20.48
C MET A 284 24.11 -15.04 19.55
N ALA A 285 22.91 -15.58 19.33
CA ALA A 285 22.69 -16.62 18.34
C ALA A 285 23.14 -16.16 16.95
N GLN A 286 22.72 -14.97 16.51
CA GLN A 286 23.16 -14.40 15.22
C GLN A 286 24.68 -14.39 15.08
N ALA A 287 25.39 -13.84 16.07
CA ALA A 287 26.85 -13.77 16.06
C ALA A 287 27.51 -15.16 16.03
N HIS A 288 26.97 -16.13 16.77
CA HIS A 288 27.46 -17.51 16.81
C HIS A 288 27.46 -18.18 15.44
N TYR A 289 26.33 -18.10 14.72
CA TYR A 289 26.21 -18.68 13.38
C TYR A 289 27.15 -17.99 12.38
N MET A 290 27.19 -16.67 12.38
CA MET A 290 28.01 -15.90 11.43
C MET A 290 29.52 -16.13 11.64
N VAL A 291 30.01 -16.18 12.89
CA VAL A 291 31.41 -16.51 13.18
C VAL A 291 31.77 -17.92 12.71
N GLY A 292 30.87 -18.90 12.93
CA GLY A 292 31.06 -20.26 12.43
C GLY A 292 31.11 -20.34 10.90
N ASN A 293 30.22 -19.61 10.21
CA ASN A 293 30.23 -19.53 8.75
C ASN A 293 31.53 -18.93 8.20
N TRP A 294 31.99 -17.81 8.74
CA TRP A 294 33.25 -17.19 8.31
C TRP A 294 34.47 -18.06 8.58
N LYS A 295 34.47 -18.81 9.68
CA LYS A 295 35.52 -19.80 9.96
C LYS A 295 35.63 -20.83 8.84
N GLU A 296 34.51 -21.36 8.33
CA GLU A 296 34.51 -22.29 7.21
C GLU A 296 34.93 -21.64 5.89
N ILE A 297 34.49 -20.40 5.63
CA ILE A 297 34.88 -19.62 4.45
C ILE A 297 36.41 -19.45 4.39
N TYR A 298 37.03 -19.04 5.49
CA TYR A 298 38.48 -18.87 5.56
C TYR A 298 39.21 -20.21 5.52
N ALA A 299 38.75 -21.23 6.24
CA ALA A 299 39.39 -22.54 6.25
C ALA A 299 39.42 -23.21 4.85
N ASN A 300 38.52 -22.83 3.95
CA ASN A 300 38.48 -23.30 2.56
C ASN A 300 39.18 -22.36 1.56
N ALA A 301 39.88 -21.33 2.02
CA ALA A 301 40.69 -20.46 1.17
C ALA A 301 41.90 -21.19 0.58
N ALA A 302 42.43 -20.68 -0.53
CA ALA A 302 43.63 -21.22 -1.16
C ALA A 302 44.83 -21.24 -0.19
N GLY A 303 45.49 -22.39 -0.06
CA GLY A 303 46.65 -22.58 0.81
C GLY A 303 46.38 -23.08 2.24
N LEU A 304 45.11 -23.25 2.64
CA LEU A 304 44.72 -23.69 3.99
C LEU A 304 44.25 -25.15 4.07
N GLY A 305 44.46 -25.94 3.02
CA GLY A 305 44.43 -27.41 3.12
C GLY A 305 43.06 -28.10 3.10
N LYS A 306 41.91 -27.40 3.19
CA LYS A 306 40.59 -27.95 2.87
C LYS A 306 40.32 -27.95 1.34
N SER A 307 39.12 -27.58 0.90
CA SER A 307 38.76 -27.58 -0.52
C SER A 307 39.53 -26.55 -1.35
N GLN A 308 40.04 -25.48 -0.73
CA GLN A 308 40.91 -24.47 -1.38
C GLN A 308 40.27 -23.81 -2.61
N ASN A 309 38.96 -23.61 -2.57
CA ASN A 309 38.16 -23.02 -3.64
C ASN A 309 37.24 -21.87 -3.17
N SER A 310 37.37 -21.45 -1.91
CA SER A 310 36.61 -20.32 -1.35
C SER A 310 37.20 -18.98 -1.79
N LEU A 311 36.36 -18.08 -2.32
CA LEU A 311 36.71 -16.69 -2.63
C LEU A 311 36.28 -15.71 -1.55
N GLY A 312 35.57 -16.16 -0.52
CA GLY A 312 34.94 -15.32 0.50
C GLY A 312 33.42 -15.39 0.45
N GLY A 313 32.77 -14.33 0.92
CA GLY A 313 31.32 -14.23 0.82
C GLY A 313 30.76 -12.87 1.25
N PHE A 314 29.43 -12.75 1.22
CA PHE A 314 28.67 -11.58 1.65
C PHE A 314 27.71 -11.97 2.76
N THR A 315 27.90 -11.39 3.95
CA THR A 315 26.96 -11.57 5.06
C THR A 315 25.63 -10.89 4.73
N PHE A 316 24.52 -11.61 4.94
CA PHE A 316 23.17 -11.11 4.80
C PHE A 316 22.57 -10.80 6.18
N GLN A 317 22.30 -9.55 6.53
CA GLN A 317 22.59 -8.31 5.77
C GLN A 317 23.02 -7.16 6.68
N PHE A 318 23.39 -6.01 6.11
CA PHE A 318 23.95 -4.91 6.92
C PHE A 318 22.94 -4.33 7.91
N SER A 319 21.72 -4.01 7.44
CA SER A 319 20.68 -3.39 8.27
C SER A 319 19.33 -4.11 8.14
N ASP A 320 18.45 -3.97 9.14
CA ASP A 320 17.13 -4.61 9.15
C ASP A 320 16.26 -4.24 7.93
N GLY A 321 15.47 -5.20 7.43
CA GLY A 321 14.63 -5.00 6.26
C GLY A 321 13.14 -4.93 6.62
N TRP A 322 12.66 -3.79 7.13
CA TRP A 322 11.27 -3.55 7.61
C TRP A 322 10.15 -3.68 6.55
N TRP A 323 10.49 -4.16 5.35
CA TRP A 323 9.56 -4.40 4.26
C TRP A 323 9.60 -5.86 3.80
N LYS A 324 10.42 -6.73 4.40
CA LYS A 324 10.62 -8.08 3.88
C LYS A 324 9.37 -8.94 4.03
N TYR A 325 8.56 -8.71 5.06
CA TYR A 325 7.27 -9.35 5.22
C TYR A 325 6.14 -8.45 4.71
N GLY A 326 5.21 -8.99 3.92
CA GLY A 326 4.08 -8.27 3.34
C GLY A 326 4.44 -7.33 2.18
N GLN A 327 5.69 -6.88 2.09
CA GLN A 327 6.34 -6.07 1.03
C GLN A 327 5.74 -4.70 0.72
N THR A 328 4.48 -4.48 1.08
CA THR A 328 3.67 -3.29 0.78
C THR A 328 2.78 -2.89 1.96
N LYS A 329 2.85 -3.67 3.05
CA LYS A 329 2.06 -3.51 4.28
C LYS A 329 3.02 -3.42 5.47
N ASN A 330 2.54 -2.85 6.58
CA ASN A 330 3.29 -2.78 7.84
C ASN A 330 4.69 -2.16 7.73
N LEU A 331 4.93 -1.26 6.76
CA LEU A 331 6.27 -0.73 6.46
C LEU A 331 6.88 0.11 7.59
N ASP A 332 6.07 0.51 8.57
CA ASP A 332 6.42 1.28 9.78
C ASP A 332 6.36 0.45 11.07
N VAL A 333 6.25 -0.88 10.94
CA VAL A 333 6.27 -1.88 12.02
C VAL A 333 7.41 -2.85 11.73
N HIS A 334 8.20 -3.20 12.74
CA HIS A 334 9.22 -4.24 12.59
C HIS A 334 8.56 -5.59 12.84
N ASP A 335 8.21 -6.30 11.76
CA ASP A 335 7.40 -7.50 11.84
C ASP A 335 8.19 -8.67 12.44
N THR A 336 7.54 -9.49 13.26
CA THR A 336 8.15 -10.65 13.92
C THR A 336 7.73 -11.99 13.31
N ASN A 337 7.12 -11.98 12.13
CA ASN A 337 6.70 -13.17 11.41
C ASN A 337 7.88 -13.93 10.79
N ALA A 338 7.99 -15.21 11.14
CA ALA A 338 8.88 -16.16 10.47
C ALA A 338 8.19 -16.71 9.21
N SER A 339 8.70 -16.38 8.01
CA SER A 339 8.07 -16.79 6.75
C SER A 339 8.42 -18.22 6.31
N TRP A 340 9.52 -18.80 6.79
CA TRP A 340 9.98 -20.14 6.42
C TRP A 340 10.72 -20.86 7.56
N ALA A 341 10.84 -22.19 7.43
CA ALA A 341 11.47 -23.05 8.44
C ALA A 341 12.89 -23.49 8.03
N ASN A 342 13.81 -23.52 8.99
CA ASN A 342 15.18 -23.98 8.76
C ASN A 342 15.78 -24.72 9.97
N GLY A 343 15.96 -26.03 9.81
CA GLY A 343 16.53 -26.91 10.84
C GLY A 343 18.03 -26.73 11.11
N GLY A 344 18.74 -25.95 10.29
CA GLY A 344 20.15 -25.61 10.54
C GLY A 344 20.35 -24.66 11.72
N TYR A 345 19.30 -23.93 12.10
CA TYR A 345 19.32 -22.92 13.16
C TYR A 345 18.65 -23.47 14.42
N THR A 346 19.37 -24.33 15.16
CA THR A 346 18.82 -25.11 16.27
C THR A 346 18.44 -24.31 17.52
N PHE A 347 18.73 -23.00 17.55
CA PHE A 347 18.50 -22.15 18.73
C PHE A 347 17.01 -21.84 18.94
N ASP A 348 16.23 -21.86 17.86
CA ASP A 348 14.80 -21.62 17.87
C ASP A 348 14.01 -22.52 16.88
N HIS A 349 14.67 -23.48 16.24
CA HIS A 349 13.99 -24.44 15.38
C HIS A 349 13.08 -25.38 16.19
N LYS A 350 11.85 -25.55 15.69
CA LYS A 350 10.91 -26.57 16.13
C LYS A 350 10.21 -27.19 14.94
N GLU A 351 10.14 -28.51 14.90
CA GLU A 351 9.51 -29.25 13.81
C GLU A 351 8.06 -28.77 13.58
N GLY A 352 7.74 -28.45 12.32
CA GLY A 352 6.44 -27.90 11.91
C GLY A 352 6.22 -26.42 12.22
N GLN A 353 7.26 -25.66 12.59
CA GLN A 353 7.20 -24.21 12.81
C GLN A 353 8.30 -23.50 12.01
N ASN A 354 7.96 -22.31 11.51
CA ASN A 354 8.90 -21.40 10.87
C ASN A 354 9.76 -20.72 11.94
N ASN A 355 11.02 -20.42 11.59
CA ASN A 355 11.98 -19.80 12.51
C ASN A 355 12.94 -18.80 11.84
N MET A 356 12.71 -18.43 10.59
CA MET A 356 13.54 -17.46 9.89
C MET A 356 12.78 -16.14 9.70
N ASN A 357 13.20 -15.08 10.41
CA ASN A 357 12.56 -13.76 10.35
C ASN A 357 13.34 -12.81 9.44
N GLU A 358 12.89 -12.63 8.18
CA GLU A 358 13.64 -11.85 7.18
C GLU A 358 13.92 -10.39 7.58
N GLU A 359 13.01 -9.74 8.31
CA GLU A 359 13.21 -8.34 8.74
C GLU A 359 14.34 -8.18 9.77
N TRP A 360 14.77 -9.27 10.41
CA TRP A 360 15.72 -9.30 11.52
C TRP A 360 17.11 -9.83 11.14
N PHE A 361 17.40 -9.99 9.85
CA PHE A 361 18.74 -10.40 9.35
C PHE A 361 19.81 -9.32 9.45
N GLY A 362 19.44 -8.07 9.77
CA GLY A 362 20.42 -7.00 9.92
C GLY A 362 21.46 -7.33 11.00
N ILE A 363 22.74 -7.09 10.74
CA ILE A 363 23.76 -7.02 11.80
C ILE A 363 23.76 -5.66 12.51
N CYS A 364 23.02 -4.69 11.98
CA CYS A 364 22.71 -3.42 12.60
C CYS A 364 21.19 -3.22 12.66
N ALA A 365 20.67 -2.83 13.82
CA ALA A 365 19.29 -2.41 13.96
C ALA A 365 19.09 -0.98 13.40
N LYS A 366 17.90 -0.66 12.89
CA LYS A 366 17.56 0.69 12.39
C LYS A 366 16.89 1.55 13.46
N GLY A 367 17.36 2.78 13.59
CA GLY A 367 16.69 3.88 14.29
C GLY A 367 15.55 4.48 13.48
N GLN A 368 14.84 5.45 14.05
CA GLN A 368 13.73 6.11 13.35
C GLN A 368 14.23 6.91 12.15
N THR A 369 13.40 6.98 11.10
CA THR A 369 13.71 7.80 9.93
C THR A 369 13.36 9.26 10.22
N ASP A 370 14.33 10.16 10.05
CA ASP A 370 14.16 11.59 10.24
C ASP A 370 13.35 12.24 9.10
N ALA A 371 12.94 13.51 9.29
CA ALA A 371 12.16 14.25 8.29
C ALA A 371 12.88 14.47 6.94
N HIS A 372 14.18 14.19 6.86
CA HIS A 372 14.98 14.27 5.63
C HIS A 372 15.14 12.91 4.95
N GLY A 373 14.81 11.81 5.62
CA GLY A 373 14.91 10.44 5.13
C GLY A 373 16.17 9.70 5.58
N TYR A 374 16.92 10.21 6.56
CA TYR A 374 18.08 9.52 7.15
C TYR A 374 17.69 8.78 8.43
N TYR A 375 18.50 7.82 8.83
CA TYR A 375 18.34 7.08 10.09
C TYR A 375 19.71 6.74 10.67
N GLU A 376 19.74 6.49 11.97
CA GLU A 376 20.92 5.95 12.67
C GLU A 376 20.90 4.41 12.64
N LEU A 377 22.09 3.79 12.61
CA LEU A 377 22.25 2.35 12.71
C LEU A 377 22.88 1.99 14.05
N TYR A 378 22.34 0.96 14.69
CA TYR A 378 22.79 0.45 15.98
C TYR A 378 23.40 -0.95 15.81
N PRO A 379 24.73 -1.09 15.83
CA PRO A 379 25.40 -2.37 15.68
C PRO A 379 24.94 -3.44 16.70
N ARG A 380 24.72 -4.67 16.23
CA ARG A 380 24.46 -5.84 17.07
C ARG A 380 25.76 -6.57 17.41
N ALA A 381 25.68 -7.57 18.30
CA ALA A 381 26.81 -8.41 18.65
C ALA A 381 27.53 -9.01 17.41
N ALA A 382 26.78 -9.36 16.36
CA ALA A 382 27.37 -9.86 15.12
C ALA A 382 28.33 -8.85 14.45
N TYR A 383 28.04 -7.54 14.46
CA TYR A 383 28.95 -6.53 13.91
C TYR A 383 30.31 -6.54 14.62
N TYR A 384 30.30 -6.57 15.94
CA TYR A 384 31.53 -6.54 16.75
C TYR A 384 32.34 -7.84 16.58
N ALA A 385 31.68 -8.99 16.57
CA ALA A 385 32.34 -10.27 16.35
C ALA A 385 32.95 -10.36 14.92
N LEU A 386 32.21 -9.90 13.90
CA LEU A 386 32.70 -9.91 12.52
C LEU A 386 33.84 -8.93 12.28
N LYS A 387 33.90 -7.83 13.03
CA LYS A 387 35.07 -6.94 13.00
C LYS A 387 36.36 -7.68 13.37
N GLU A 388 36.33 -8.48 14.43
CA GLU A 388 37.47 -9.30 14.85
C GLU A 388 37.77 -10.40 13.81
N VAL A 389 36.75 -11.03 13.23
CA VAL A 389 36.90 -12.01 12.14
C VAL A 389 37.58 -11.38 10.92
N HIS A 390 37.23 -10.15 10.53
CA HIS A 390 37.76 -9.52 9.32
C HIS A 390 39.16 -8.94 9.49
N ASP A 391 39.67 -8.85 10.72
CA ASP A 391 41.09 -8.53 10.99
C ASP A 391 42.03 -9.71 10.68
N ILE A 392 41.49 -10.93 10.57
CA ILE A 392 42.23 -12.15 10.21
C ILE A 392 42.50 -12.17 8.69
N ASP A 393 43.77 -12.22 8.28
CA ASP A 393 44.18 -12.37 6.88
C ASP A 393 44.45 -13.84 6.52
N PRO A 394 43.53 -14.52 5.80
CA PRO A 394 43.68 -15.93 5.43
C PRO A 394 44.86 -16.18 4.47
N PHE A 395 45.40 -15.13 3.83
CA PHE A 395 46.54 -15.23 2.92
C PHE A 395 47.87 -14.80 3.55
N ALA A 396 47.90 -14.50 4.85
CA ALA A 396 49.15 -14.18 5.54
C ALA A 396 50.16 -15.33 5.41
N TYR A 397 51.44 -15.00 5.25
CA TYR A 397 52.50 -16.00 5.00
C TYR A 397 52.58 -17.09 6.09
N THR A 398 52.29 -16.69 7.33
CA THR A 398 52.26 -17.55 8.52
C THR A 398 50.94 -18.31 8.70
N MET A 399 49.89 -18.00 7.93
CA MET A 399 48.56 -18.57 8.13
C MET A 399 48.51 -20.05 7.78
N ARG A 400 48.08 -20.88 8.73
CA ARG A 400 47.85 -22.32 8.60
C ARG A 400 46.56 -22.66 9.36
N MET A 401 46.01 -23.87 9.16
CA MET A 401 44.77 -24.27 9.84
C MET A 401 44.86 -24.16 11.36
N GLU A 402 45.99 -24.52 11.96
CA GLU A 402 46.19 -24.45 13.40
C GLU A 402 46.21 -23.00 13.92
N THR A 403 46.78 -22.08 13.14
CA THR A 403 46.79 -20.64 13.47
C THR A 403 45.40 -20.03 13.29
N LEU A 404 44.69 -20.38 12.21
CA LEU A 404 43.32 -19.95 11.97
C LEU A 404 42.39 -20.42 13.10
N ASP A 405 42.50 -21.69 13.50
CA ASP A 405 41.74 -22.24 14.62
C ASP A 405 42.05 -21.51 15.93
N SER A 406 43.31 -21.14 16.16
CA SER A 406 43.72 -20.36 17.33
C SER A 406 43.16 -18.93 17.30
N GLU A 407 43.22 -18.24 16.16
CA GLU A 407 42.72 -16.86 16.04
C GLU A 407 41.20 -16.79 16.23
N PHE A 408 40.43 -17.74 15.65
CA PHE A 408 38.99 -17.81 15.88
C PHE A 408 38.61 -18.20 17.31
N ALA A 409 39.48 -18.91 18.03
CA ALA A 409 39.23 -19.28 19.42
C ALA A 409 39.36 -18.10 20.40
N GLU A 410 40.02 -17.02 20.00
CA GLU A 410 40.14 -15.78 20.80
C GLU A 410 38.92 -14.86 20.66
N ILE A 411 38.01 -15.14 19.71
CA ILE A 411 36.81 -14.33 19.46
C ILE A 411 35.74 -14.67 20.51
N GLU A 412 35.62 -13.81 21.53
CA GLU A 412 34.70 -13.98 22.64
C GLU A 412 33.34 -13.31 22.35
N LEU A 413 32.33 -14.12 21.98
CA LEU A 413 30.99 -13.61 21.65
C LEU A 413 30.33 -12.82 22.77
N ILE A 414 30.67 -13.10 24.03
CA ILE A 414 30.12 -12.38 25.17
C ILE A 414 30.60 -10.92 25.22
N ASP A 415 31.83 -10.64 24.79
CA ASP A 415 32.38 -9.29 24.74
C ASP A 415 31.68 -8.48 23.65
N ALA A 416 31.43 -9.10 22.49
CA ALA A 416 30.63 -8.52 21.43
C ALA A 416 29.19 -8.18 21.88
N VAL A 417 28.55 -9.07 22.66
CA VAL A 417 27.25 -8.79 23.28
C VAL A 417 27.33 -7.64 24.28
N ILE A 418 28.39 -7.54 25.09
CA ILE A 418 28.58 -6.46 26.06
C ILE A 418 28.74 -5.11 25.34
N GLN A 419 29.49 -5.07 24.23
CA GLN A 419 29.63 -3.86 23.41
C GLN A 419 28.28 -3.44 22.81
N ALA A 420 27.55 -4.37 22.20
CA ALA A 420 26.23 -4.12 21.60
C ALA A 420 25.14 -3.70 22.62
N ARG A 421 25.32 -3.96 23.92
CA ARG A 421 24.38 -3.46 24.95
C ARG A 421 24.31 -1.93 24.99
N GLY A 422 25.41 -1.24 24.70
CA GLY A 422 25.43 0.22 24.62
C GLY A 422 24.53 0.73 23.49
N ASP A 423 24.71 0.16 22.29
CA ASP A 423 23.90 0.49 21.11
C ASP A 423 22.43 0.09 21.30
N LYS A 424 22.18 -1.09 21.84
CA LYS A 424 20.82 -1.52 22.19
C LYS A 424 20.19 -0.59 23.22
N ALA A 425 20.92 -0.13 24.23
CA ALA A 425 20.40 0.83 25.20
C ALA A 425 20.15 2.21 24.57
N ALA A 426 20.98 2.66 23.63
CA ALA A 426 20.79 3.90 22.89
C ALA A 426 19.55 3.81 21.98
N MET A 427 19.43 2.75 21.18
CA MET A 427 18.25 2.46 20.36
C MET A 427 16.99 2.34 21.20
N VAL A 428 17.06 1.58 22.31
CA VAL A 428 15.93 1.47 23.23
C VAL A 428 15.63 2.85 23.79
N SER A 429 16.59 3.66 24.21
CA SER A 429 16.38 5.03 24.70
C SER A 429 15.76 5.95 23.65
N GLU A 430 16.09 5.78 22.37
CA GLU A 430 15.42 6.44 21.24
C GLU A 430 13.95 5.96 21.14
N LYS A 431 13.70 4.67 21.40
CA LYS A 431 12.37 4.05 21.43
C LYS A 431 11.62 4.21 22.78
N SER A 432 12.25 4.60 23.90
CA SER A 432 11.88 4.13 25.26
C SER A 432 10.79 4.94 25.93
N SER A 433 9.59 4.36 25.97
CA SER A 433 9.05 3.73 27.20
C SER A 433 7.95 2.75 26.78
N ALA A 434 7.60 1.76 27.64
CA ALA A 434 6.49 0.84 27.37
C ALA A 434 5.17 1.57 27.09
N ILE A 435 5.07 2.84 27.54
CA ILE A 435 4.07 3.83 27.16
C ILE A 435 4.81 5.14 26.88
N ARG A 436 4.62 5.76 25.71
CA ARG A 436 5.26 7.03 25.33
C ARG A 436 4.27 7.97 24.65
N ILE A 437 4.64 9.25 24.50
CA ILE A 437 3.94 10.16 23.59
C ILE A 437 4.42 9.82 22.18
N GLY A 438 3.54 9.23 21.36
CA GLY A 438 3.82 8.87 19.97
C GLY A 438 3.72 10.05 19.02
N GLY A 439 2.93 11.06 19.39
CA GLY A 439 2.63 12.20 18.53
C GLY A 439 2.05 13.39 19.28
N LEU A 440 2.37 14.59 18.80
CA LEU A 440 1.75 15.85 19.17
C LEU A 440 1.39 16.60 17.88
N ARG A 441 0.08 16.80 17.69
CA ARG A 441 -0.47 17.60 16.60
C ARG A 441 -1.13 18.86 17.15
N ALA A 442 -0.94 19.99 16.47
CA ALA A 442 -1.66 21.22 16.76
C ALA A 442 -2.07 21.89 15.45
N GLU A 443 -3.34 22.25 15.33
CA GLU A 443 -3.91 22.92 14.17
C GLU A 443 -4.44 24.29 14.57
N PHE A 444 -3.70 25.32 14.16
CA PHE A 444 -4.09 26.72 14.32
C PHE A 444 -4.62 27.23 12.99
N THR A 445 -5.87 27.67 12.97
CA THR A 445 -6.51 28.18 11.76
C THR A 445 -7.16 29.52 12.05
N THR A 446 -7.07 30.45 11.11
CA THR A 446 -7.85 31.69 11.13
C THR A 446 -8.77 31.76 9.93
N PHE A 447 -9.90 32.44 10.10
CA PHE A 447 -10.95 32.56 9.09
C PHE A 447 -11.28 34.03 8.92
N THR A 448 -11.15 34.53 7.69
CA THR A 448 -11.71 35.82 7.28
C THR A 448 -12.77 35.55 6.24
N THR A 449 -14.03 35.81 6.58
CA THR A 449 -15.19 35.53 5.72
C THR A 449 -15.91 36.80 5.33
N GLY A 450 -16.57 36.76 4.18
CA GLY A 450 -17.42 37.84 3.72
C GLY A 450 -18.26 37.44 2.53
N GLY A 451 -19.16 38.32 2.10
CA GLY A 451 -19.95 38.11 0.91
C GLY A 451 -20.99 39.20 0.71
N ASN A 452 -21.78 39.06 -0.35
CA ASN A 452 -22.85 39.97 -0.70
C ASN A 452 -24.10 39.19 -1.12
N LEU A 453 -25.28 39.75 -0.84
CA LEU A 453 -26.58 39.09 -1.03
C LEU A 453 -26.63 37.71 -0.34
N ILE A 454 -26.16 37.66 0.90
CA ILE A 454 -26.14 36.47 1.74
C ILE A 454 -26.95 36.67 3.02
N THR A 455 -27.48 35.57 3.58
CA THR A 455 -28.21 35.57 4.86
C THR A 455 -27.28 35.60 6.06
N THR A 456 -25.97 35.37 5.88
CA THR A 456 -24.97 35.49 6.95
C THR A 456 -24.85 36.95 7.39
N PRO A 457 -25.12 37.27 8.67
CA PRO A 457 -25.11 38.65 9.14
C PRO A 457 -23.68 39.21 9.23
N GLU A 458 -23.54 40.55 9.23
CA GLU A 458 -22.23 41.20 9.43
C GLU A 458 -21.70 40.94 10.85
N ASP A 459 -22.56 41.08 11.86
CA ASP A 459 -22.27 40.83 13.28
C ASP A 459 -23.11 39.68 13.83
N ALA A 460 -22.60 38.99 14.86
CA ALA A 460 -23.32 37.89 15.50
C ALA A 460 -24.58 38.38 16.23
N ASP A 461 -25.71 37.71 16.03
CA ASP A 461 -26.95 37.99 16.76
C ASP A 461 -26.88 37.35 18.16
N PRO A 462 -26.87 38.15 19.25
CA PRO A 462 -26.81 37.61 20.61
C PRO A 462 -28.06 36.82 21.03
N ASN A 463 -29.15 36.88 20.26
CA ASN A 463 -30.37 36.11 20.52
C ASN A 463 -30.47 34.82 19.68
N ASN A 464 -29.50 34.56 18.80
CA ASN A 464 -29.48 33.40 17.92
C ASN A 464 -28.06 32.83 17.82
N GLU A 465 -27.60 32.20 18.90
CA GLU A 465 -26.26 31.61 19.02
C GLU A 465 -26.08 30.27 18.28
N THR A 466 -27.16 29.72 17.69
CA THR A 466 -27.19 28.38 17.10
C THR A 466 -27.13 28.37 15.57
N THR A 467 -27.19 29.54 14.92
CA THR A 467 -27.09 29.66 13.45
C THR A 467 -25.64 29.85 13.01
N PHE A 468 -25.15 29.05 12.07
CA PHE A 468 -23.79 29.15 11.53
C PHE A 468 -23.79 29.23 9.99
N PRO A 469 -22.89 30.02 9.36
CA PRO A 469 -21.96 30.96 9.98
C PRO A 469 -22.72 32.10 10.69
N ASN A 470 -22.29 32.47 11.89
CA ASN A 470 -23.04 33.44 12.71
C ASN A 470 -22.67 34.90 12.46
N LYS A 471 -21.57 35.17 11.76
CA LYS A 471 -21.07 36.52 11.44
C LYS A 471 -20.14 36.49 10.22
N GLN A 472 -19.87 37.65 9.65
CA GLN A 472 -18.78 37.87 8.71
C GLN A 472 -17.53 38.40 9.44
N GLY A 473 -16.40 38.54 8.74
CA GLY A 473 -15.16 39.07 9.30
C GLY A 473 -14.24 37.99 9.87
N PHE A 474 -13.54 38.28 10.98
CA PHE A 474 -12.45 37.45 11.51
C PHE A 474 -12.89 36.50 12.64
N ASP A 475 -12.36 35.27 12.61
CA ASP A 475 -12.38 34.30 13.72
C ASP A 475 -11.15 33.38 13.64
N HIS A 476 -11.00 32.49 14.62
CA HIS A 476 -9.88 31.55 14.74
C HIS A 476 -10.30 30.21 15.34
N MET A 477 -9.50 29.17 15.15
CA MET A 477 -9.71 27.82 15.67
C MET A 477 -8.40 27.23 16.15
N GLU A 478 -8.48 26.47 17.25
CA GLU A 478 -7.35 25.78 17.86
C GLU A 478 -7.76 24.34 18.18
N SER A 479 -7.06 23.37 17.60
CA SER A 479 -7.30 21.94 17.79
C SER A 479 -5.98 21.25 18.10
N TYR A 480 -5.91 20.48 19.18
CA TYR A 480 -4.69 19.79 19.62
C TYR A 480 -4.94 18.28 19.66
N TYR A 481 -3.92 17.49 19.34
CA TYR A 481 -3.98 16.04 19.46
C TYR A 481 -2.75 15.51 20.15
N VAL A 482 -2.94 14.57 21.07
CA VAL A 482 -1.88 13.90 21.80
C VAL A 482 -2.04 12.41 21.61
N ASP A 483 -1.04 11.79 20.99
CA ASP A 483 -1.02 10.35 20.75
C ASP A 483 -0.17 9.67 21.82
N VAL A 484 -0.75 8.67 22.46
CA VAL A 484 -0.10 7.84 23.47
C VAL A 484 0.07 6.45 22.87
N GLU A 485 1.32 6.03 22.72
CA GLU A 485 1.70 4.72 22.20
C GLU A 485 2.13 3.79 23.33
N ALA A 486 1.86 2.50 23.19
CA ALA A 486 2.34 1.48 24.11
C ALA A 486 2.80 0.22 23.37
N SER A 487 4.03 -0.21 23.67
CA SER A 487 4.66 -1.41 23.13
C SER A 487 5.42 -2.14 24.24
N PRO A 488 4.72 -2.82 25.17
CA PRO A 488 5.33 -3.44 26.35
C PRO A 488 6.17 -4.69 26.03
N THR A 489 5.90 -5.36 24.90
CA THR A 489 6.60 -6.57 24.43
C THR A 489 6.64 -6.59 22.90
N GLU A 490 7.60 -7.34 22.33
CA GLU A 490 7.59 -7.64 20.89
C GLU A 490 6.25 -8.30 20.50
N GLY A 491 5.65 -7.87 19.39
CA GLY A 491 4.36 -8.37 18.90
C GLY A 491 3.10 -7.79 19.56
N PHE A 492 3.20 -6.79 20.46
CA PHE A 492 2.04 -6.03 20.91
C PHE A 492 2.27 -4.53 20.77
N ASN A 493 1.37 -3.85 20.06
CA ASN A 493 1.39 -2.40 19.89
C ASN A 493 0.00 -1.83 20.14
N ALA A 494 -0.10 -0.67 20.77
CA ALA A 494 -1.34 0.08 20.93
C ALA A 494 -1.09 1.57 20.78
N ASN A 495 -2.07 2.28 20.24
CA ASN A 495 -2.08 3.74 20.09
C ASN A 495 -3.46 4.28 20.50
N VAL A 496 -3.46 5.38 21.25
CA VAL A 496 -4.67 6.15 21.55
C VAL A 496 -4.37 7.62 21.31
N SER A 497 -5.17 8.25 20.45
CA SER A 497 -5.12 9.68 20.17
C SER A 497 -6.23 10.41 20.92
N PHE A 498 -5.90 11.50 21.60
CA PHE A 498 -6.86 12.39 22.25
C PHE A 498 -6.91 13.72 21.52
N ASN A 499 -8.10 14.18 21.13
CA ASN A 499 -8.28 15.55 20.66
C ASN A 499 -8.73 16.47 21.79
N ILE A 500 -8.15 17.67 21.84
CA ILE A 500 -8.40 18.72 22.81
C ILE A 500 -8.72 20.00 22.03
N LEU A 501 -9.85 20.65 22.34
CA LEU A 501 -10.33 21.85 21.66
C LEU A 501 -9.95 23.12 22.45
N GLY A 502 -9.33 24.08 21.76
CA GLY A 502 -9.24 25.48 22.20
C GLY A 502 -10.44 26.28 21.68
N ASN A 503 -10.19 27.43 21.04
CA ASN A 503 -11.28 28.20 20.40
C ASN A 503 -11.91 27.43 19.23
N VAL A 504 -13.24 27.48 19.10
CA VAL A 504 -13.98 26.85 17.99
C VAL A 504 -14.61 27.95 17.14
N ALA A 505 -14.23 28.01 15.86
CA ALA A 505 -14.67 29.08 14.96
C ALA A 505 -16.17 28.98 14.64
N THR A 506 -16.79 30.15 14.49
CA THR A 506 -18.25 30.31 14.29
C THR A 506 -18.62 30.96 12.96
N ASN A 507 -17.66 31.59 12.28
CA ASN A 507 -17.82 32.21 10.97
C ASN A 507 -17.39 31.40 9.71
N PRO A 508 -16.82 30.16 9.75
CA PRO A 508 -16.43 29.46 8.51
C PRO A 508 -17.63 29.18 7.59
N ILE A 509 -17.49 29.38 6.28
CA ILE A 509 -18.58 29.16 5.29
C ILE A 509 -18.87 27.68 5.01
N ASN A 510 -17.96 26.81 5.43
CA ASN A 510 -18.19 25.38 5.55
C ASN A 510 -18.43 25.10 7.03
N GLU A 511 -19.70 25.11 7.42
CA GLU A 511 -20.12 25.16 8.82
C GLU A 511 -20.00 23.83 9.57
N ILE A 512 -19.80 22.72 8.85
CA ILE A 512 -19.61 21.38 9.40
C ILE A 512 -18.12 20.99 9.33
N PHE A 513 -17.54 20.69 10.49
CA PHE A 513 -16.16 20.23 10.67
C PHE A 513 -16.01 19.60 12.07
N TYR A 514 -14.98 18.80 12.29
CA TYR A 514 -14.82 17.99 13.50
C TYR A 514 -14.92 18.80 14.82
N GLU A 515 -14.21 19.93 14.92
CA GLU A 515 -14.14 20.77 16.11
C GLU A 515 -15.48 21.42 16.49
N ASN A 516 -16.46 21.45 15.58
CA ASN A 516 -17.75 22.10 15.82
C ASN A 516 -18.58 21.45 16.95
N ARG A 517 -18.19 20.23 17.40
CA ARG A 517 -18.73 19.58 18.60
C ARG A 517 -18.57 20.40 19.88
N GLY A 518 -17.62 21.35 19.88
CA GLY A 518 -17.38 22.27 21.00
C GLY A 518 -18.19 23.56 20.94
N ARG A 519 -19.10 23.74 19.97
CA ARG A 519 -19.99 24.90 19.88
C ARG A 519 -21.08 24.85 20.95
N THR A 520 -21.59 26.03 21.31
CA THR A 520 -22.71 26.16 22.24
C THR A 520 -23.94 25.41 21.73
N ARG A 521 -24.60 24.66 22.61
CA ARG A 521 -25.93 24.09 22.33
C ARG A 521 -26.92 24.57 23.38
N THR A 522 -28.13 24.86 22.93
CA THR A 522 -29.25 25.18 23.82
C THR A 522 -30.03 23.91 24.10
N VAL A 523 -30.25 23.60 25.37
CA VAL A 523 -31.12 22.50 25.79
C VAL A 523 -32.32 23.07 26.54
N GLU A 524 -33.51 22.61 26.18
CA GLU A 524 -34.75 22.98 26.87
C GLU A 524 -34.78 22.30 28.25
N THR A 525 -34.99 23.08 29.31
CA THR A 525 -35.12 22.57 30.68
C THR A 525 -36.44 23.03 31.29
N ASP A 526 -36.87 22.41 32.40
CA ASP A 526 -38.07 22.82 33.14
C ASP A 526 -38.04 24.29 33.61
N ASN A 527 -36.85 24.92 33.63
CA ASN A 527 -36.64 26.33 34.01
C ASN A 527 -36.38 27.25 32.80
N GLY A 528 -36.60 26.77 31.58
CA GLY A 528 -36.30 27.46 30.32
C GLY A 528 -35.03 26.94 29.63
N ASP A 529 -34.65 27.63 28.57
CA ASP A 529 -33.49 27.29 27.74
C ASP A 529 -32.16 27.49 28.48
N LEU A 530 -31.33 26.44 28.52
CA LEU A 530 -29.98 26.47 29.08
C LEU A 530 -28.95 26.35 27.97
N ALA A 531 -28.05 27.34 27.86
CA ALA A 531 -26.92 27.31 26.96
C ALA A 531 -25.75 26.51 27.57
N LEU A 532 -25.25 25.49 26.85
CA LEU A 532 -24.09 24.69 27.20
C LEU A 532 -22.90 25.10 26.34
N THR A 533 -21.95 25.86 26.90
CA THR A 533 -20.90 26.59 26.15
C THR A 533 -19.56 25.87 26.00
N ASP A 534 -19.38 24.69 26.62
CA ASP A 534 -18.10 23.95 26.68
C ASP A 534 -18.27 22.43 26.53
N LEU A 535 -18.97 22.00 25.49
CA LEU A 535 -19.23 20.59 25.22
C LEU A 535 -18.00 19.90 24.60
N ASN A 536 -17.77 18.63 24.96
CA ASN A 536 -16.82 17.72 24.28
C ASN A 536 -15.44 18.32 23.95
N ARG A 537 -14.90 19.14 24.86
CA ARG A 537 -13.59 19.79 24.71
C ARG A 537 -12.43 18.79 24.69
N VAL A 538 -12.60 17.60 25.25
CA VAL A 538 -11.64 16.49 25.21
C VAL A 538 -12.36 15.22 24.79
N GLN A 539 -11.86 14.52 23.78
CA GLN A 539 -12.42 13.24 23.32
C GLN A 539 -11.30 12.33 22.80
N VAL A 540 -11.47 11.01 22.97
CA VAL A 540 -10.68 10.04 22.20
C VAL A 540 -10.98 10.26 20.72
N TYR A 541 -9.95 10.55 19.94
CA TYR A 541 -10.06 10.81 18.50
C TYR A 541 -9.95 9.54 17.67
N GLN A 542 -9.04 8.66 18.04
CA GLN A 542 -8.82 7.37 17.38
C GLN A 542 -8.06 6.46 18.34
N SER A 543 -8.22 5.15 18.19
CA SER A 543 -7.37 4.18 18.89
C SER A 543 -7.26 2.89 18.11
N GLU A 544 -6.11 2.24 18.22
CA GLU A 544 -5.89 0.92 17.67
C GLU A 544 -4.98 0.10 18.58
N PHE A 545 -5.08 -1.21 18.48
CA PHE A 545 -4.06 -2.10 19.00
C PHE A 545 -3.90 -3.30 18.08
N GLU A 546 -2.72 -3.87 18.07
CA GLU A 546 -2.40 -5.10 17.37
C GLU A 546 -1.63 -6.03 18.31
N TRP A 547 -2.09 -7.27 18.38
CA TRP A 547 -1.43 -8.34 19.10
C TRP A 547 -1.13 -9.49 18.13
N GLN A 548 0.12 -9.58 17.75
CA GLN A 548 0.69 -10.69 16.99
C GLN A 548 1.11 -11.79 17.97
N HIS A 549 0.32 -12.86 18.01
CA HIS A 549 0.61 -14.06 18.78
C HIS A 549 0.99 -15.21 17.83
N GLN A 550 1.63 -16.25 18.39
CA GLN A 550 2.00 -17.45 17.63
C GLN A 550 0.79 -18.24 17.10
N ASP A 551 -0.40 -18.04 17.66
CA ASP A 551 -1.62 -18.79 17.31
C ASP A 551 -2.71 -17.89 16.71
N PHE A 552 -2.54 -16.57 16.72
CA PHE A 552 -3.50 -15.63 16.16
C PHE A 552 -2.90 -14.23 15.93
N ASN A 553 -3.54 -13.43 15.09
CA ASN A 553 -3.44 -11.98 15.10
C ASN A 553 -4.74 -11.40 15.66
N PHE A 554 -4.64 -10.39 16.51
CA PHE A 554 -5.81 -9.72 17.08
C PHE A 554 -5.66 -8.21 16.96
N LYS A 555 -6.54 -7.58 16.19
CA LYS A 555 -6.53 -6.13 15.92
C LYS A 555 -7.78 -5.49 16.48
N GLY A 556 -7.64 -4.44 17.27
CA GLY A 556 -8.73 -3.55 17.66
C GLY A 556 -8.62 -2.21 16.96
N PHE A 557 -9.75 -1.61 16.60
CA PHE A 557 -9.83 -0.34 15.89
C PHE A 557 -11.01 0.51 16.35
N TYR A 558 -10.78 1.81 16.47
CA TYR A 558 -11.77 2.86 16.72
C TYR A 558 -11.36 4.09 15.93
N ARG A 559 -12.18 4.48 14.94
CA ARG A 559 -11.87 5.53 13.96
C ARG A 559 -10.52 5.28 13.25
N THR A 560 -10.15 4.01 13.09
CA THR A 560 -8.98 3.56 12.32
C THR A 560 -9.40 2.51 11.29
N GLY A 561 -8.73 2.49 10.14
CA GLY A 561 -9.19 1.71 9.00
C GLY A 561 -8.99 0.19 9.11
N HIS A 562 -9.87 -0.57 8.47
CA HIS A 562 -9.69 -1.99 8.19
C HIS A 562 -10.02 -2.30 6.72
N TYR A 563 -9.42 -3.38 6.21
CA TYR A 563 -9.58 -3.80 4.83
C TYR A 563 -10.80 -4.71 4.64
N HIS A 564 -11.23 -4.91 3.39
CA HIS A 564 -12.34 -5.79 3.05
C HIS A 564 -11.92 -7.27 2.95
N TRP A 565 -12.87 -8.19 3.09
CA TRP A 565 -12.63 -9.63 2.86
C TRP A 565 -12.86 -10.10 1.42
N GLY A 566 -13.16 -9.20 0.47
CA GLY A 566 -13.44 -9.54 -0.92
C GLY A 566 -12.39 -10.40 -1.64
N TYR A 567 -11.08 -10.14 -1.43
CA TYR A 567 -10.01 -11.00 -1.98
C TYR A 567 -9.80 -12.31 -1.21
N GLU A 568 -10.48 -12.48 -0.08
CA GLU A 568 -10.40 -13.64 0.80
C GLU A 568 -11.68 -14.53 0.72
N GLY A 569 -12.46 -14.39 -0.35
CA GLY A 569 -13.65 -15.21 -0.63
C GLY A 569 -14.99 -14.62 -0.17
N ASP A 570 -15.03 -13.36 0.27
CA ASP A 570 -16.29 -12.64 0.54
C ASP A 570 -16.97 -12.18 -0.76
N PHE A 571 -17.52 -13.15 -1.49
CA PHE A 571 -18.10 -12.96 -2.82
C PHE A 571 -19.39 -12.13 -2.85
N PHE A 572 -20.01 -11.92 -1.68
CA PHE A 572 -21.21 -11.12 -1.50
C PHE A 572 -20.96 -9.81 -0.74
N GLY A 573 -19.71 -9.49 -0.37
CA GLY A 573 -19.32 -8.21 0.22
C GLY A 573 -19.91 -7.94 1.60
N LEU A 574 -19.99 -8.96 2.46
CA LEU A 574 -20.51 -8.82 3.83
C LEU A 574 -19.58 -8.00 4.75
N TYR A 575 -18.27 -8.00 4.50
CA TYR A 575 -17.28 -7.23 5.25
C TYR A 575 -16.56 -6.24 4.32
N PRO A 576 -17.13 -5.04 4.14
CA PRO A 576 -16.57 -4.01 3.26
C PRO A 576 -15.32 -3.37 3.85
N GLU A 577 -14.55 -2.68 3.01
CA GLU A 577 -13.41 -1.89 3.46
C GLU A 577 -13.96 -0.64 4.13
N ALA A 578 -13.44 -0.33 5.31
CA ALA A 578 -13.81 0.85 6.06
C ALA A 578 -12.55 1.60 6.41
N ASN A 579 -12.28 2.68 5.67
CA ASN A 579 -11.15 3.55 5.94
C ASN A 579 -11.62 4.78 6.71
N TYR A 580 -10.78 5.20 7.65
CA TYR A 580 -10.92 6.51 8.25
C TYR A 580 -10.61 7.60 7.20
N GLY A 581 -11.42 8.67 7.15
CA GLY A 581 -11.24 9.75 6.18
C GLY A 581 -12.02 11.02 6.54
N PRO A 582 -11.81 12.13 5.80
CA PRO A 582 -12.33 13.45 6.17
C PRO A 582 -13.85 13.51 6.37
N ASN A 583 -14.62 12.66 5.68
CA ASN A 583 -16.07 12.60 5.83
C ASN A 583 -16.50 12.15 7.23
N LEU A 584 -15.81 11.19 7.86
CA LEU A 584 -16.12 10.77 9.23
C LEU A 584 -15.87 11.90 10.24
N ASP A 585 -14.84 12.72 10.02
CA ASP A 585 -14.58 13.93 10.80
C ASP A 585 -15.65 15.00 10.62
N LEU A 586 -16.09 15.25 9.39
CA LEU A 586 -17.18 16.20 9.12
C LEU A 586 -18.41 15.88 9.98
N TYR A 587 -18.82 14.61 10.02
CA TYR A 587 -20.05 14.23 10.71
C TYR A 587 -19.85 13.75 12.16
N ASN A 588 -18.62 13.77 12.69
CA ASN A 588 -18.26 13.18 13.99
C ASN A 588 -18.66 11.69 14.11
N GLY A 589 -18.59 10.91 13.03
CA GLY A 589 -18.98 9.49 13.01
C GLY A 589 -17.95 8.59 13.70
N GLU A 590 -18.38 7.56 14.43
CA GLU A 590 -17.50 6.73 15.29
C GLU A 590 -16.86 5.54 14.57
N ALA A 591 -17.45 5.08 13.45
CA ALA A 591 -16.86 4.04 12.61
C ALA A 591 -15.47 4.40 12.05
N PRO A 592 -14.64 3.39 11.75
CA PRO A 592 -14.81 1.97 12.10
C PRO A 592 -14.59 1.73 13.60
N PHE A 593 -15.43 0.91 14.23
CA PHE A 593 -15.31 0.56 15.64
C PHE A 593 -15.56 -0.94 15.88
N GLY A 594 -14.51 -1.67 16.25
CA GLY A 594 -14.56 -3.09 16.57
C GLY A 594 -13.21 -3.75 16.70
N PHE A 595 -13.18 -5.07 16.47
CA PHE A 595 -11.97 -5.85 16.39
C PHE A 595 -12.03 -6.90 15.29
N GLU A 596 -10.86 -7.35 14.84
CA GLU A 596 -10.66 -8.51 13.97
C GLU A 596 -9.71 -9.51 14.67
N PHE A 597 -10.08 -10.78 14.64
CA PHE A 597 -9.26 -11.93 15.04
C PHE A 597 -8.98 -12.79 13.82
N GLU A 598 -7.72 -13.16 13.62
CA GLU A 598 -7.28 -14.09 12.58
C GLU A 598 -6.53 -15.26 13.22
N GLY A 599 -7.02 -16.48 13.00
CA GLY A 599 -6.40 -17.69 13.54
C GLY A 599 -5.18 -18.13 12.73
N LYS A 600 -4.13 -18.57 13.42
CA LYS A 600 -2.94 -19.22 12.85
C LYS A 600 -2.91 -20.71 13.21
N LYS A 601 -2.01 -21.47 12.57
CA LYS A 601 -1.78 -22.91 12.84
C LYS A 601 -3.08 -23.72 12.80
N SER A 602 -3.49 -24.34 13.92
CA SER A 602 -4.71 -25.16 14.02
C SER A 602 -6.00 -24.39 13.80
N LEU A 603 -5.95 -23.05 13.88
CA LEU A 603 -7.08 -22.15 13.60
C LEU A 603 -6.94 -21.46 12.23
N SER A 604 -5.97 -21.88 11.41
CA SER A 604 -5.78 -21.29 10.07
C SER A 604 -7.06 -21.37 9.24
N GLY A 605 -7.35 -20.28 8.55
CA GLY A 605 -8.58 -20.10 7.77
C GLY A 605 -9.73 -19.44 8.54
N LEU A 606 -9.69 -19.41 9.87
CA LEU A 606 -10.71 -18.74 10.70
C LEU A 606 -10.41 -17.24 10.86
N LYS A 607 -11.37 -16.38 10.52
CA LYS A 607 -11.39 -14.97 10.93
C LYS A 607 -12.70 -14.61 11.63
N ILE A 608 -12.64 -13.70 12.58
CA ILE A 608 -13.80 -13.16 13.29
C ILE A 608 -13.69 -11.64 13.30
N ALA A 609 -14.75 -10.94 12.91
CA ALA A 609 -14.85 -9.49 13.10
C ALA A 609 -16.06 -9.20 13.97
N ALA A 610 -15.95 -8.31 14.96
CA ALA A 610 -17.11 -7.91 15.77
C ALA A 610 -16.94 -6.51 16.32
N GLY A 611 -18.04 -5.76 16.41
CA GLY A 611 -17.99 -4.41 16.92
C GLY A 611 -19.34 -3.69 16.90
N PRO A 612 -19.44 -2.53 17.58
CA PRO A 612 -20.64 -1.71 17.57
C PRO A 612 -20.94 -1.10 16.20
N GLU A 613 -19.91 -0.74 15.43
CA GLU A 613 -20.07 -0.12 14.12
C GLU A 613 -18.86 -0.46 13.23
N LEU A 614 -18.80 -1.70 12.71
CA LEU A 614 -17.65 -2.20 11.95
C LEU A 614 -17.33 -1.32 10.73
N TRP A 615 -18.33 -0.83 10.02
CA TRP A 615 -18.22 0.18 8.97
C TRP A 615 -19.30 1.24 9.15
N TRP A 616 -19.16 2.40 8.53
CA TRP A 616 -20.09 3.51 8.75
C TRP A 616 -21.53 3.16 8.34
N GLY A 617 -22.47 3.28 9.28
CA GLY A 617 -23.86 2.84 9.12
C GLY A 617 -24.08 1.34 9.32
N ALA A 618 -23.13 0.61 9.89
CA ALA A 618 -23.34 -0.79 10.29
C ALA A 618 -24.20 -0.87 11.56
N ASN A 619 -25.00 -1.94 11.67
CA ASN A 619 -25.54 -2.36 12.95
C ASN A 619 -24.42 -2.98 13.81
N PRO A 620 -24.54 -2.96 15.15
CA PRO A 620 -23.72 -3.79 16.01
C PRO A 620 -23.78 -5.24 15.55
N ALA A 621 -22.63 -5.83 15.22
CA ALA A 621 -22.61 -7.11 14.53
C ALA A 621 -21.37 -7.94 14.86
N PHE A 622 -21.45 -9.23 14.57
CA PHE A 622 -20.29 -10.10 14.45
C PHE A 622 -20.34 -10.91 13.14
N LEU A 623 -19.15 -11.20 12.61
CA LEU A 623 -18.92 -12.02 11.45
C LEU A 623 -17.94 -13.12 11.78
N VAL A 624 -18.19 -14.32 11.26
CA VAL A 624 -17.27 -15.45 11.31
C VAL A 624 -17.02 -15.93 9.89
N LYS A 625 -15.76 -15.88 9.46
CA LYS A 625 -15.31 -16.39 8.17
C LYS A 625 -14.45 -17.63 8.38
N TYR A 626 -14.66 -18.65 7.55
CA TYR A 626 -13.76 -19.79 7.45
C TYR A 626 -13.42 -20.07 5.98
N SER A 627 -12.12 -20.12 5.66
CA SER A 627 -11.61 -20.43 4.32
C SER A 627 -10.72 -21.67 4.35
N THR A 628 -10.85 -22.52 3.34
CA THR A 628 -10.00 -23.71 3.16
C THR A 628 -9.87 -24.08 1.68
N ALA A 629 -8.79 -24.78 1.31
CA ALA A 629 -8.59 -25.26 -0.05
C ALA A 629 -8.71 -26.79 -0.09
N LEU A 630 -9.61 -27.33 -0.91
CA LEU A 630 -9.81 -28.77 -1.10
C LEU A 630 -9.75 -29.12 -2.58
N ALA A 631 -8.82 -30.00 -2.97
CA ALA A 631 -8.69 -30.49 -4.35
C ALA A 631 -8.63 -29.37 -5.42
N LYS A 632 -7.86 -28.30 -5.12
CA LYS A 632 -7.72 -27.07 -5.94
C LYS A 632 -9.01 -26.24 -6.07
N ILE A 633 -9.89 -26.35 -5.10
CA ILE A 633 -11.08 -25.50 -4.96
C ILE A 633 -10.93 -24.73 -3.66
N ASP A 634 -10.92 -23.41 -3.76
CA ASP A 634 -10.96 -22.53 -2.60
C ASP A 634 -12.42 -22.42 -2.15
N LEU A 635 -12.67 -22.70 -0.88
CA LEU A 635 -13.99 -22.69 -0.27
C LEU A 635 -14.00 -21.68 0.87
N THR A 636 -14.96 -20.77 0.85
CA THR A 636 -15.14 -19.77 1.91
C THR A 636 -16.59 -19.73 2.37
N GLY A 637 -16.78 -19.77 3.70
CA GLY A 637 -18.07 -19.56 4.34
C GLY A 637 -18.02 -18.35 5.26
N ILE A 638 -19.06 -17.51 5.24
CA ILE A 638 -19.18 -16.34 6.13
C ILE A 638 -20.56 -16.33 6.77
N TYR A 639 -20.60 -16.29 8.09
CA TYR A 639 -21.80 -16.01 8.86
C TYR A 639 -21.74 -14.57 9.39
N HIS A 640 -22.84 -13.83 9.28
CA HIS A 640 -22.99 -12.46 9.78
C HIS A 640 -24.30 -12.36 10.54
N GLU A 641 -24.27 -11.74 11.72
CA GLU A 641 -25.46 -11.46 12.51
C GLU A 641 -25.37 -10.08 13.14
N ASP A 642 -26.36 -9.26 12.84
CA ASP A 642 -26.64 -8.03 13.57
C ASP A 642 -27.23 -8.40 14.94
N VAL A 643 -26.59 -7.95 16.02
CA VAL A 643 -27.02 -8.26 17.39
C VAL A 643 -28.02 -7.23 17.92
N ASP A 644 -27.96 -6.00 17.44
CA ASP A 644 -28.85 -4.91 17.82
C ASP A 644 -29.07 -3.96 16.62
N ASP A 645 -30.02 -3.04 16.74
CA ASP A 645 -30.18 -1.95 15.78
C ASP A 645 -29.10 -0.88 16.01
N ALA A 646 -28.58 -0.28 14.95
CA ALA A 646 -27.63 0.83 15.07
C ALA A 646 -28.21 2.03 15.83
N GLU A 647 -27.33 2.83 16.42
CA GLU A 647 -27.71 4.16 16.88
C GLU A 647 -28.19 5.02 15.70
N GLN A 648 -28.95 6.09 16.02
CA GLN A 648 -29.57 6.94 15.01
C GLN A 648 -28.54 7.47 14.00
N ALA A 649 -28.81 7.25 12.71
CA ALA A 649 -27.94 7.67 11.62
C ALA A 649 -27.59 9.16 11.71
N GLN A 650 -26.38 9.53 11.30
CA GLN A 650 -25.88 10.91 11.41
C GLN A 650 -25.78 11.64 10.06
N THR A 651 -25.95 10.92 8.94
CA THR A 651 -25.75 11.40 7.56
C THR A 651 -26.52 10.54 6.56
N SER A 652 -26.90 11.12 5.41
CA SER A 652 -27.67 10.42 4.36
C SER A 652 -26.84 9.48 3.50
N ILE A 653 -25.51 9.50 3.66
CA ILE A 653 -24.59 8.61 2.94
C ILE A 653 -24.38 7.26 3.64
N ALA A 654 -24.73 7.16 4.93
CA ALA A 654 -24.55 5.97 5.76
C ALA A 654 -25.82 5.72 6.60
N ILE A 655 -26.79 5.03 6.01
CA ILE A 655 -28.06 4.68 6.65
C ILE A 655 -28.04 3.19 7.03
N PRO A 656 -28.22 2.85 8.32
CA PRO A 656 -28.35 1.47 8.77
C PRO A 656 -29.45 0.71 8.05
N GLN A 657 -29.15 -0.54 7.71
CA GLN A 657 -30.13 -1.46 7.16
C GLN A 657 -30.95 -2.08 8.30
N PRO A 658 -32.17 -2.57 8.03
CA PRO A 658 -32.90 -3.38 9.00
C PRO A 658 -32.06 -4.56 9.48
N LYS A 659 -32.13 -4.84 10.79
CA LYS A 659 -31.42 -5.95 11.42
C LYS A 659 -31.57 -7.25 10.66
N THR A 660 -30.46 -7.96 10.45
CA THR A 660 -30.48 -9.19 9.66
C THR A 660 -29.42 -10.23 10.06
N ARG A 661 -29.69 -11.48 9.68
CA ARG A 661 -28.72 -12.59 9.69
C ARG A 661 -28.43 -13.03 8.27
N ARG A 662 -27.18 -13.40 8.00
CA ARG A 662 -26.71 -13.82 6.67
C ARG A 662 -25.73 -14.98 6.78
N LEU A 663 -25.80 -15.89 5.82
CA LEU A 663 -24.84 -16.96 5.59
C LEU A 663 -24.50 -17.01 4.11
N THR A 664 -23.22 -16.93 3.79
CA THR A 664 -22.73 -17.05 2.42
C THR A 664 -21.78 -18.21 2.28
N LEU A 665 -21.83 -18.89 1.14
CA LEU A 665 -20.87 -19.89 0.72
C LEU A 665 -20.33 -19.51 -0.66
N HIS A 666 -19.02 -19.61 -0.83
CA HIS A 666 -18.31 -19.33 -2.08
C HIS A 666 -17.34 -20.47 -2.40
N ALA A 667 -17.24 -20.78 -3.69
CA ALA A 667 -16.29 -21.73 -4.23
C ALA A 667 -15.60 -21.12 -5.46
N LYS A 668 -14.26 -21.10 -5.47
CA LYS A 668 -13.44 -20.68 -6.60
C LYS A 668 -12.58 -21.83 -7.10
N ARG A 669 -12.44 -21.95 -8.43
CA ARG A 669 -11.52 -22.90 -9.06
C ARG A 669 -10.88 -22.30 -10.30
N GLU A 670 -9.58 -22.48 -10.41
CA GLU A 670 -8.79 -22.05 -11.56
C GLU A 670 -8.45 -23.22 -12.49
N PHE A 671 -8.45 -22.94 -13.79
CA PHE A 671 -8.23 -23.84 -14.91
C PHE A 671 -7.24 -23.19 -15.89
N GLY A 672 -5.99 -22.98 -15.43
CA GLY A 672 -5.02 -22.16 -16.16
C GLY A 672 -5.49 -20.71 -16.19
N ASP A 673 -5.61 -20.13 -17.39
CA ASP A 673 -6.03 -18.74 -17.58
C ASP A 673 -7.52 -18.48 -17.25
N LEU A 674 -8.32 -19.52 -17.01
CA LEU A 674 -9.77 -19.40 -16.73
C LEU A 674 -10.07 -19.67 -15.25
N ALA A 675 -10.83 -18.80 -14.60
CA ALA A 675 -11.37 -19.03 -13.26
C ALA A 675 -12.90 -19.08 -13.27
N LEU A 676 -13.45 -19.97 -12.44
CA LEU A 676 -14.88 -20.10 -12.17
C LEU A 676 -15.13 -19.88 -10.68
N GLU A 677 -16.05 -18.97 -10.37
CA GLU A 677 -16.52 -18.68 -9.02
C GLU A 677 -18.03 -18.86 -8.95
N VAL A 678 -18.50 -19.55 -7.92
CA VAL A 678 -19.93 -19.76 -7.66
C VAL A 678 -20.19 -19.52 -6.19
N GLY A 679 -21.28 -18.85 -5.86
CA GLY A 679 -21.67 -18.66 -4.47
C GLY A 679 -23.18 -18.59 -4.27
N GLY A 680 -23.59 -18.87 -3.04
CA GLY A 680 -24.96 -18.73 -2.56
C GLY A 680 -25.02 -17.86 -1.31
N ILE A 681 -26.10 -17.09 -1.18
CA ILE A 681 -26.41 -16.30 0.01
C ILE A 681 -27.78 -16.72 0.54
N TRP A 682 -27.86 -16.82 1.86
CA TRP A 682 -29.10 -16.82 2.62
C TRP A 682 -29.08 -15.63 3.56
N GLY A 683 -30.13 -14.83 3.62
CA GLY A 683 -30.22 -13.74 4.58
C GLY A 683 -31.55 -13.02 4.58
N GLY A 684 -31.78 -12.18 5.59
CA GLY A 684 -33.03 -11.45 5.74
C GLY A 684 -33.89 -11.86 6.93
N GLU A 685 -33.43 -12.74 7.83
CA GLU A 685 -34.11 -12.98 9.13
C GLU A 685 -33.78 -11.85 10.12
N PRO A 686 -34.74 -11.21 10.81
CA PRO A 686 -36.15 -11.59 10.98
C PRO A 686 -37.15 -10.79 10.11
N LEU A 687 -36.76 -10.37 8.90
CA LEU A 687 -37.62 -9.61 7.99
C LEU A 687 -38.72 -10.47 7.34
N VAL A 688 -38.60 -11.80 7.39
CA VAL A 688 -39.67 -12.72 6.96
C VAL A 688 -40.95 -12.43 7.73
N GLY A 689 -42.05 -12.27 7.03
CA GLY A 689 -43.34 -11.88 7.61
C GLY A 689 -43.58 -10.38 7.69
N ARG A 690 -42.59 -9.52 7.38
CA ARG A 690 -42.83 -8.07 7.25
C ARG A 690 -43.62 -7.76 5.98
N GLU A 691 -44.60 -6.88 6.13
CA GLU A 691 -45.40 -6.36 5.03
C GLU A 691 -44.62 -5.30 4.24
N TYR A 692 -44.87 -5.23 2.93
CA TYR A 692 -44.41 -4.15 2.07
C TYR A 692 -45.45 -3.80 1.02
N SER A 693 -45.49 -2.53 0.63
CA SER A 693 -46.40 -2.05 -0.41
C SER A 693 -45.84 -2.34 -1.82
N ILE A 694 -46.74 -2.72 -2.73
CA ILE A 694 -46.51 -2.78 -4.17
C ILE A 694 -47.64 -2.05 -4.89
N VAL A 695 -47.39 -1.65 -6.13
CA VAL A 695 -48.40 -0.96 -6.94
C VAL A 695 -48.65 -1.73 -8.22
N ARG A 696 -49.93 -1.87 -8.56
CA ARG A 696 -50.36 -2.31 -9.88
C ARG A 696 -50.97 -1.15 -10.64
N GLN A 697 -50.46 -0.87 -11.83
CA GLN A 697 -51.10 0.04 -12.76
C GLN A 697 -52.27 -0.66 -13.46
N ASN A 698 -53.44 -0.04 -13.43
CA ASN A 698 -54.64 -0.49 -14.11
C ASN A 698 -54.62 -0.05 -15.58
N THR A 699 -55.46 -0.68 -16.41
CA THR A 699 -55.58 -0.36 -17.85
C THR A 699 -56.02 1.08 -18.13
N ASP A 700 -56.63 1.76 -17.15
CA ASP A 700 -57.05 3.17 -17.23
C ASP A 700 -55.97 4.16 -16.75
N GLY A 701 -54.78 3.66 -16.38
CA GLY A 701 -53.67 4.45 -15.87
C GLY A 701 -53.73 4.74 -14.36
N SER A 702 -54.79 4.34 -13.65
CA SER A 702 -54.86 4.46 -12.19
C SER A 702 -53.98 3.43 -11.49
N TYR A 703 -53.68 3.67 -10.21
CA TYR A 703 -52.85 2.78 -9.38
C TYR A 703 -53.68 2.11 -8.29
N THR A 704 -53.45 0.82 -8.07
CA THR A 704 -53.97 0.07 -6.93
C THR A 704 -52.82 -0.36 -6.03
N GLU A 705 -52.83 0.10 -4.79
CA GLU A 705 -51.91 -0.36 -3.75
C GLU A 705 -52.30 -1.77 -3.31
N LEU A 706 -51.32 -2.66 -3.27
CA LEU A 706 -51.44 -4.00 -2.71
C LEU A 706 -50.37 -4.15 -1.63
N THR A 707 -50.67 -4.93 -0.61
CA THR A 707 -49.71 -5.32 0.42
C THR A 707 -49.29 -6.75 0.15
N ASP A 708 -47.99 -6.98 0.14
CA ASP A 708 -47.39 -8.31 0.11
C ASP A 708 -46.50 -8.52 1.34
N VAL A 709 -46.03 -9.74 1.55
CA VAL A 709 -45.26 -10.13 2.73
C VAL A 709 -43.95 -10.79 2.30
N VAL A 710 -42.85 -10.50 3.01
CA VAL A 710 -41.58 -11.17 2.77
C VAL A 710 -41.71 -12.66 3.11
N GLU A 711 -41.46 -13.52 2.12
CA GLU A 711 -41.51 -14.97 2.26
C GLU A 711 -40.11 -15.56 2.51
N SER A 712 -40.04 -16.81 2.99
CA SER A 712 -38.75 -17.49 3.16
C SER A 712 -38.00 -17.70 1.84
N SER A 713 -38.69 -17.76 0.70
CA SER A 713 -38.11 -17.80 -0.64
C SER A 713 -37.31 -16.53 -0.98
N ASP A 714 -37.71 -15.38 -0.43
CA ASP A 714 -37.06 -14.08 -0.64
C ASP A 714 -35.72 -13.93 0.10
N THR A 715 -35.37 -14.91 0.94
CA THR A 715 -34.14 -14.91 1.72
C THR A 715 -32.94 -15.50 0.97
N TRP A 716 -33.14 -16.08 -0.22
CA TRP A 716 -32.10 -16.79 -0.95
C TRP A 716 -31.60 -16.03 -2.17
N GLY A 717 -30.32 -16.20 -2.47
CA GLY A 717 -29.70 -15.67 -3.68
C GLY A 717 -28.50 -16.50 -4.14
N GLY A 718 -28.10 -16.29 -5.39
CA GLY A 718 -26.95 -16.94 -6.01
C GLY A 718 -26.19 -16.01 -6.94
N LYS A 719 -24.89 -16.24 -7.07
CA LYS A 719 -23.98 -15.49 -7.94
C LYS A 719 -23.00 -16.43 -8.62
N VAL A 720 -22.68 -16.16 -9.88
CA VAL A 720 -21.64 -16.87 -10.64
C VAL A 720 -20.77 -15.85 -11.36
N LYS A 721 -19.46 -16.10 -11.39
CA LYS A 721 -18.49 -15.28 -12.11
C LYS A 721 -17.50 -16.18 -12.85
N ILE A 722 -17.21 -15.83 -14.08
CA ILE A 722 -16.21 -16.48 -14.93
C ILE A 722 -15.23 -15.41 -15.36
N SER A 723 -13.95 -15.67 -15.24
CA SER A 723 -12.89 -14.77 -15.70
C SER A 723 -11.88 -15.52 -16.57
N TYR A 724 -11.29 -14.80 -17.53
CA TYR A 724 -10.21 -15.25 -18.39
C TYR A 724 -9.10 -14.20 -18.38
N SER A 725 -7.86 -14.62 -18.13
CA SER A 725 -6.68 -13.75 -18.06
C SER A 725 -5.60 -14.23 -19.03
N GLY A 726 -5.47 -13.60 -20.19
CA GLY A 726 -4.62 -14.08 -21.29
C GLY A 726 -3.77 -12.99 -21.94
N GLY A 727 -2.57 -12.74 -21.40
CA GLY A 727 -1.58 -11.85 -22.00
C GLY A 727 -2.06 -10.40 -22.15
N LYS A 728 -2.51 -10.02 -23.35
CA LYS A 728 -3.03 -8.66 -23.66
C LYS A 728 -4.54 -8.54 -23.53
N PHE A 729 -5.25 -9.65 -23.37
CA PHE A 729 -6.70 -9.69 -23.32
C PHE A 729 -7.18 -10.38 -22.05
N ASN A 730 -8.01 -9.69 -21.27
CA ASN A 730 -8.70 -10.25 -20.12
C ASN A 730 -10.20 -10.07 -20.30
N TRP A 731 -11.02 -11.02 -19.86
CA TRP A 731 -12.48 -10.95 -19.97
C TRP A 731 -13.16 -11.54 -18.74
N TYR A 732 -14.32 -11.00 -18.36
CA TYR A 732 -15.16 -11.62 -17.35
C TYR A 732 -16.65 -11.53 -17.69
N GLY A 733 -17.42 -12.45 -17.12
CA GLY A 733 -18.86 -12.39 -17.04
C GLY A 733 -19.33 -12.75 -15.63
N GLN A 734 -20.31 -12.03 -15.11
CA GLN A 734 -20.92 -12.26 -13.82
C GLN A 734 -22.44 -12.21 -13.93
N ALA A 735 -23.14 -13.08 -13.21
CA ALA A 735 -24.59 -13.03 -13.09
C ALA A 735 -25.00 -13.27 -11.64
N ALA A 736 -26.05 -12.57 -11.19
CA ALA A 736 -26.64 -12.79 -9.87
C ALA A 736 -28.17 -12.79 -9.93
N ALA A 737 -28.77 -13.56 -9.03
CA ALA A 737 -30.20 -13.56 -8.73
C ALA A 737 -30.33 -13.53 -7.21
N ILE A 738 -30.83 -12.43 -6.66
CA ILE A 738 -30.82 -12.14 -5.23
C ILE A 738 -32.24 -11.83 -4.76
N GLY A 739 -32.74 -12.60 -3.79
CA GLY A 739 -34.05 -12.41 -3.17
C GLY A 739 -34.23 -11.05 -2.49
N LEU A 740 -35.47 -10.70 -2.12
CA LEU A 740 -35.84 -9.33 -1.69
C LEU A 740 -34.99 -8.80 -0.53
N VAL A 741 -34.72 -9.67 0.44
CA VAL A 741 -34.04 -9.30 1.70
C VAL A 741 -32.68 -10.00 1.89
N ALA A 742 -32.20 -10.69 0.86
CA ALA A 742 -30.88 -11.35 0.83
C ALA A 742 -29.76 -10.33 0.56
N PHE A 743 -29.64 -9.31 1.42
CA PHE A 743 -28.70 -8.20 1.23
C PHE A 743 -27.23 -8.65 1.34
N GLY A 744 -26.44 -8.36 0.31
CA GLY A 744 -24.98 -8.35 0.37
C GLY A 744 -24.43 -6.93 0.55
N GLY A 745 -23.21 -6.71 0.10
CA GLY A 745 -22.57 -5.40 -0.05
C GLY A 745 -21.91 -5.25 -1.43
N ALA A 746 -21.54 -4.02 -1.76
CA ALA A 746 -20.96 -3.69 -3.07
C ALA A 746 -19.63 -4.42 -3.32
N ASP A 747 -19.36 -4.76 -4.57
CA ASP A 747 -18.11 -5.42 -4.96
C ASP A 747 -16.90 -4.49 -4.80
N GLN A 748 -16.10 -4.76 -3.77
CA GLN A 748 -14.86 -4.03 -3.45
C GLN A 748 -13.68 -4.43 -4.34
N THR A 749 -13.75 -5.59 -5.01
CA THR A 749 -12.63 -6.13 -5.77
C THR A 749 -12.40 -5.39 -7.09
N LYS A 750 -11.16 -5.34 -7.55
CA LYS A 750 -10.82 -4.88 -8.92
C LYS A 750 -10.57 -6.11 -9.78
N THR A 751 -11.49 -6.41 -10.71
CA THR A 751 -11.36 -7.63 -11.53
C THR A 751 -10.18 -7.53 -12.49
N PHE A 752 -10.06 -6.46 -13.28
CA PHE A 752 -8.91 -6.24 -14.20
C PHE A 752 -8.46 -4.78 -14.34
N THR A 753 -9.33 -3.81 -14.03
CA THR A 753 -9.10 -2.38 -14.25
C THR A 753 -10.06 -1.55 -13.38
N GLY A 754 -9.95 -0.23 -13.42
CA GLY A 754 -10.72 0.71 -12.59
C GLY A 754 -12.17 0.98 -13.04
N TRP A 755 -12.90 -0.05 -13.50
CA TRP A 755 -14.32 0.10 -13.86
C TRP A 755 -15.17 0.61 -12.68
N ARG A 756 -16.08 1.55 -12.97
CA ARG A 756 -17.07 2.08 -12.02
C ARG A 756 -18.38 1.32 -12.05
N LEU A 757 -18.73 0.64 -13.15
CA LEU A 757 -19.90 -0.23 -13.20
C LEU A 757 -19.59 -1.56 -12.49
N LYS A 758 -20.18 -1.74 -11.32
CA LYS A 758 -20.03 -2.92 -10.48
C LYS A 758 -21.37 -3.39 -9.92
N ASP A 759 -21.39 -4.62 -9.43
CA ASP A 759 -22.52 -5.16 -8.67
C ASP A 759 -22.69 -4.39 -7.35
N SER A 760 -23.89 -3.86 -7.11
CA SER A 760 -24.21 -3.12 -5.89
C SER A 760 -24.32 -4.01 -4.66
N GLY A 761 -24.49 -5.33 -4.85
CA GLY A 761 -24.73 -6.30 -3.77
C GLY A 761 -26.08 -6.16 -3.06
N SER A 762 -26.93 -5.22 -3.48
CA SER A 762 -28.26 -5.00 -2.89
C SER A 762 -29.15 -6.24 -3.02
N GLY A 763 -30.13 -6.39 -2.13
CA GLY A 763 -31.22 -7.36 -2.29
C GLY A 763 -32.13 -6.99 -3.47
N ASN A 764 -33.14 -7.81 -3.74
CA ASN A 764 -34.19 -7.56 -4.74
C ASN A 764 -33.61 -7.27 -6.14
N GLN A 765 -32.85 -8.18 -6.73
CA GLN A 765 -32.32 -7.99 -8.09
C GLN A 765 -31.95 -9.25 -8.86
N TYR A 766 -32.13 -9.18 -10.18
CA TYR A 766 -31.31 -9.90 -11.16
C TYR A 766 -30.26 -8.96 -11.72
N ASN A 767 -29.02 -9.42 -11.86
CA ASN A 767 -27.99 -8.66 -12.57
C ASN A 767 -27.11 -9.55 -13.47
N PHE A 768 -26.56 -8.92 -14.49
CA PHE A 768 -25.56 -9.48 -15.39
C PHE A 768 -24.53 -8.39 -15.72
N LEU A 769 -23.25 -8.72 -15.53
CA LEU A 769 -22.13 -7.85 -15.85
C LEU A 769 -21.16 -8.57 -16.77
N THR A 770 -20.56 -7.83 -17.72
CA THR A 770 -19.45 -8.35 -18.52
C THR A 770 -18.58 -7.24 -19.05
N GLY A 771 -17.28 -7.47 -19.05
CA GLY A 771 -16.30 -6.53 -19.59
C GLY A 771 -15.03 -7.26 -20.02
N PHE A 772 -14.22 -6.56 -20.80
CA PHE A 772 -12.89 -7.05 -21.16
C PHE A 772 -11.89 -5.92 -21.19
N THR A 773 -10.61 -6.23 -20.99
CA THR A 773 -9.52 -5.31 -21.22
C THR A 773 -8.70 -5.78 -22.41
N TYR A 774 -8.22 -4.84 -23.22
CA TYR A 774 -7.32 -5.11 -24.33
C TYR A 774 -6.18 -4.09 -24.36
N SER A 775 -4.94 -4.57 -24.20
CA SER A 775 -3.75 -3.72 -24.14
C SER A 775 -3.02 -3.66 -25.48
N VAL A 776 -2.81 -2.45 -26.00
CA VAL A 776 -2.04 -2.15 -27.22
C VAL A 776 -0.91 -1.18 -26.87
N GLY A 777 0.30 -1.73 -26.68
CA GLY A 777 1.42 -0.95 -26.16
C GLY A 777 1.09 -0.47 -24.74
N ASN A 778 1.15 0.84 -24.53
CA ASN A 778 0.87 1.48 -23.25
C ASN A 778 -0.62 1.88 -23.09
N LEU A 779 -1.46 1.61 -24.08
CA LEU A 779 -2.89 1.94 -24.06
C LEU A 779 -3.72 0.68 -23.73
N GLN A 780 -4.50 0.72 -22.66
CA GLN A 780 -5.54 -0.24 -22.35
C GLN A 780 -6.91 0.30 -22.75
N ILE A 781 -7.69 -0.52 -23.45
CA ILE A 781 -9.08 -0.26 -23.81
C ILE A 781 -9.95 -1.24 -23.01
N ALA A 782 -10.91 -0.73 -22.26
CA ALA A 782 -11.68 -1.54 -21.33
C ALA A 782 -13.17 -1.19 -21.31
N PRO A 783 -13.99 -1.76 -22.22
CA PRO A 783 -15.44 -1.67 -22.11
C PRO A 783 -16.01 -2.59 -21.02
N ASN A 784 -17.11 -2.18 -20.42
CA ASN A 784 -17.86 -2.92 -19.42
C ASN A 784 -19.38 -2.63 -19.55
N PHE A 785 -20.20 -3.62 -19.23
CA PHE A 785 -21.65 -3.55 -19.39
C PHE A 785 -22.35 -4.10 -18.16
N LEU A 786 -23.46 -3.46 -17.78
CA LEU A 786 -24.33 -3.88 -16.68
C LEU A 786 -25.76 -3.90 -17.19
N TRP A 787 -26.44 -5.01 -16.96
CA TRP A 787 -27.89 -5.10 -16.98
C TRP A 787 -28.35 -5.52 -15.59
N GLN A 788 -29.34 -4.82 -15.04
CA GLN A 788 -29.98 -5.22 -13.79
C GLN A 788 -31.45 -4.86 -13.78
N LYS A 789 -32.23 -5.65 -13.05
CA LYS A 789 -33.66 -5.45 -12.86
C LYS A 789 -34.09 -5.93 -11.48
N PRO A 790 -34.88 -5.15 -10.71
CA PRO A 790 -35.39 -5.61 -9.44
C PRO A 790 -36.44 -6.73 -9.62
N LEU A 791 -36.59 -7.59 -8.61
CA LEU A 791 -37.66 -8.60 -8.58
C LEU A 791 -39.03 -7.92 -8.38
N VAL A 792 -39.05 -6.93 -7.49
CA VAL A 792 -40.18 -6.04 -7.21
C VAL A 792 -39.76 -4.61 -7.54
N ASP A 793 -40.46 -4.00 -8.49
CA ASP A 793 -40.20 -2.64 -8.98
C ASP A 793 -40.36 -1.57 -7.88
N PRO A 794 -39.70 -0.39 -8.02
CA PRO A 794 -39.93 0.75 -7.13
C PRO A 794 -41.38 1.25 -7.23
N ILE A 795 -41.85 1.95 -6.21
CA ILE A 795 -43.14 2.63 -6.31
C ILE A 795 -43.04 3.71 -7.41
N PRO A 796 -43.89 3.68 -8.46
CA PRO A 796 -43.81 4.65 -9.56
C PRO A 796 -43.90 6.09 -9.06
N PHE A 797 -43.16 6.99 -9.69
CA PHE A 797 -43.06 8.39 -9.27
C PHE A 797 -44.43 9.07 -9.13
N ASP A 798 -45.30 8.88 -10.11
CA ASP A 798 -46.66 9.44 -10.24
C ASP A 798 -47.73 8.69 -9.43
N ALA A 799 -47.39 7.59 -8.75
CA ALA A 799 -48.32 6.87 -7.89
C ALA A 799 -48.61 7.68 -6.59
N PRO A 800 -49.89 7.96 -6.27
CA PRO A 800 -50.27 8.81 -5.13
C PRO A 800 -50.28 8.04 -3.79
N ILE A 801 -49.24 7.25 -3.55
CA ILE A 801 -49.05 6.46 -2.33
C ILE A 801 -47.66 6.70 -1.74
N ARG A 802 -47.46 6.33 -0.47
CA ARG A 802 -46.16 6.44 0.21
C ARG A 802 -45.10 5.65 -0.57
N LYS A 803 -43.97 6.29 -0.88
CA LYS A 803 -42.80 5.61 -1.43
C LYS A 803 -42.15 4.76 -0.35
N ARG A 804 -41.70 3.54 -0.69
CA ARG A 804 -40.98 2.71 0.28
C ARG A 804 -39.68 3.38 0.70
N ASN A 805 -39.17 3.06 1.88
CA ASN A 805 -37.87 3.52 2.35
C ASN A 805 -37.22 2.46 3.26
N ILE A 806 -35.91 2.58 3.47
CA ILE A 806 -35.14 1.53 4.14
C ILE A 806 -35.37 1.43 5.65
N ILE A 807 -35.99 2.44 6.27
CA ILE A 807 -36.29 2.45 7.71
C ILE A 807 -37.62 1.71 7.96
N ASP A 808 -38.66 2.08 7.21
CA ASP A 808 -40.03 1.58 7.45
C ASP A 808 -40.31 0.23 6.75
N ASP A 809 -39.67 -0.03 5.61
CA ASP A 809 -39.93 -1.20 4.78
C ASP A 809 -38.81 -2.24 4.90
N PRO A 810 -39.08 -3.53 4.64
CA PRO A 810 -38.05 -4.57 4.68
C PRO A 810 -36.95 -4.40 3.63
N PHE A 811 -37.21 -3.65 2.55
CA PHE A 811 -36.25 -3.30 1.50
C PHE A 811 -36.67 -2.03 0.78
N ALA A 812 -35.73 -1.40 0.05
CA ALA A 812 -36.02 -0.27 -0.84
C ALA A 812 -35.26 -0.41 -2.17
N VAL A 813 -35.88 0.03 -3.27
CA VAL A 813 -35.27 0.01 -4.61
C VAL A 813 -34.55 1.32 -4.89
N ARG A 814 -33.21 1.30 -4.88
CA ARG A 814 -32.37 2.46 -5.19
C ARG A 814 -31.26 2.09 -6.17
N ALA A 815 -30.11 1.64 -5.67
CA ALA A 815 -28.98 1.25 -6.52
C ALA A 815 -29.29 0.02 -7.41
N ASN A 816 -30.25 -0.81 -6.99
CA ASN A 816 -30.78 -1.99 -7.70
C ASN A 816 -31.97 -1.68 -8.64
N ARG A 817 -32.30 -0.42 -8.90
CA ARG A 817 -33.35 -0.06 -9.87
C ARG A 817 -33.03 -0.58 -11.26
N GLU A 818 -34.05 -0.76 -12.09
CA GLU A 818 -33.87 -1.25 -13.46
C GLU A 818 -32.86 -0.37 -14.21
N THR A 819 -31.79 -0.99 -14.73
CA THR A 819 -30.67 -0.27 -15.36
C THR A 819 -30.09 -1.07 -16.51
N VAL A 820 -29.86 -0.38 -17.63
CA VAL A 820 -28.98 -0.84 -18.71
C VAL A 820 -27.86 0.16 -18.85
N ALA A 821 -26.63 -0.26 -18.59
CA ALA A 821 -25.48 0.64 -18.55
C ALA A 821 -24.29 0.11 -19.34
N GLY A 822 -23.54 1.04 -19.91
CA GLY A 822 -22.28 0.79 -20.58
C GLY A 822 -21.22 1.75 -20.07
N GLU A 823 -20.01 1.24 -19.92
CA GLU A 823 -18.81 1.98 -19.55
C GLU A 823 -17.72 1.69 -20.57
N ILE A 824 -16.96 2.71 -20.95
CA ILE A 824 -15.70 2.55 -21.65
C ILE A 824 -14.62 3.30 -20.89
N LEU A 825 -13.52 2.61 -20.63
CA LEU A 825 -12.34 3.15 -19.95
C LEU A 825 -11.13 3.03 -20.88
N LEU A 826 -10.42 4.14 -21.07
CA LEU A 826 -9.19 4.24 -21.84
C LEU A 826 -8.06 4.66 -20.92
N THR A 827 -7.02 3.85 -20.84
CA THR A 827 -5.91 4.07 -19.88
C THR A 827 -4.60 4.07 -20.61
N PHE A 828 -3.88 5.17 -20.59
CA PHE A 828 -2.52 5.27 -21.08
C PHE A 828 -1.57 5.26 -19.88
N ASP A 829 -0.78 4.20 -19.76
CA ASP A 829 0.17 4.00 -18.68
C ASP A 829 1.49 3.44 -19.25
N PRO A 830 2.58 4.23 -19.29
CA PRO A 830 3.87 3.80 -19.79
C PRO A 830 4.71 3.00 -18.78
N THR A 831 4.24 2.86 -17.54
CA THR A 831 4.95 2.30 -16.38
C THR A 831 4.13 1.19 -15.73
N PRO A 832 3.82 0.09 -16.46
CA PRO A 832 2.88 -0.95 -16.00
C PRO A 832 3.33 -1.71 -14.74
N ALA A 833 4.57 -1.52 -14.28
CA ALA A 833 5.05 -2.03 -13.00
C ALA A 833 4.35 -1.34 -11.80
N THR A 834 3.88 -0.11 -11.98
CA THR A 834 3.09 0.66 -11.00
C THR A 834 1.67 0.78 -11.53
N TRP A 835 0.85 -0.24 -11.28
CA TRP A 835 -0.47 -0.32 -11.90
C TRP A 835 -1.32 0.92 -11.61
N PHE A 836 -1.82 1.57 -12.67
CA PHE A 836 -2.57 2.84 -12.59
C PHE A 836 -3.73 2.87 -11.58
N TYR A 837 -4.32 1.70 -11.29
CA TYR A 837 -5.48 1.56 -10.41
C TYR A 837 -5.14 1.02 -9.02
N GLU A 838 -3.85 0.94 -8.67
CA GLU A 838 -3.44 0.72 -7.29
C GLU A 838 -3.96 1.83 -6.38
N TRP A 839 -4.24 1.47 -5.13
CA TRP A 839 -4.77 2.41 -4.14
C TRP A 839 -3.77 3.53 -3.81
N ASP A 840 -2.46 3.23 -3.90
CA ASP A 840 -1.36 4.14 -3.62
C ASP A 840 -0.73 4.76 -4.88
N ASN A 841 -1.41 4.67 -6.04
CA ASN A 841 -0.91 5.17 -7.33
C ASN A 841 -0.46 6.65 -7.26
N ASP A 842 -1.07 7.47 -6.39
CA ASP A 842 -0.63 8.84 -6.13
C ASP A 842 0.87 8.94 -5.73
N TYR A 843 1.40 7.95 -5.00
CA TYR A 843 2.81 7.82 -4.63
C TYR A 843 3.63 7.00 -5.63
N THR A 844 3.10 5.83 -6.02
CA THR A 844 3.88 4.80 -6.73
C THR A 844 4.07 5.13 -8.20
N GLU A 845 3.13 5.83 -8.83
CA GLU A 845 3.23 6.25 -10.22
C GLU A 845 4.44 7.15 -10.47
N ASP A 846 5.34 6.70 -11.33
CA ASP A 846 6.53 7.45 -11.73
C ASP A 846 6.54 7.87 -13.21
N ALA A 847 5.43 7.68 -13.93
CA ALA A 847 5.26 8.16 -15.29
C ALA A 847 5.43 9.68 -15.40
N THR A 848 6.17 10.09 -16.44
CA THR A 848 6.16 11.49 -16.90
C THR A 848 4.76 11.92 -17.35
N PHE A 849 3.94 10.98 -17.84
CA PHE A 849 2.54 11.18 -18.17
C PHE A 849 1.81 9.83 -18.20
N ALA A 850 0.81 9.68 -17.32
CA ALA A 850 -0.16 8.60 -17.34
C ALA A 850 -1.57 9.19 -17.21
N ALA A 851 -2.55 8.59 -17.87
CA ALA A 851 -3.91 9.13 -17.87
C ALA A 851 -4.98 8.04 -18.05
N SER A 852 -6.13 8.25 -17.43
CA SER A 852 -7.34 7.45 -17.62
C SER A 852 -8.51 8.35 -17.99
N LEU A 853 -9.28 7.95 -18.99
CA LEU A 853 -10.50 8.63 -19.43
C LEU A 853 -11.62 7.59 -19.50
N GLY A 854 -12.67 7.80 -18.71
CA GLY A 854 -13.83 6.91 -18.64
C GLY A 854 -15.12 7.63 -19.01
N PHE A 855 -16.03 6.92 -19.68
CA PHE A 855 -17.37 7.39 -19.97
C PHE A 855 -18.38 6.32 -19.55
N VAL A 856 -19.38 6.70 -18.76
CA VAL A 856 -20.45 5.81 -18.30
C VAL A 856 -21.79 6.38 -18.74
N TYR A 857 -22.64 5.54 -19.33
CA TYR A 857 -24.03 5.84 -19.63
C TYR A 857 -24.93 4.84 -18.91
N ARG A 858 -26.00 5.33 -18.29
CA ARG A 858 -27.02 4.54 -17.58
C ARG A 858 -28.40 4.90 -18.13
N HIS A 859 -29.03 3.95 -18.80
CA HIS A 859 -30.46 4.01 -19.09
C HIS A 859 -31.23 3.55 -17.86
N LEU A 860 -32.13 4.40 -17.35
CA LEU A 860 -32.80 4.21 -16.07
C LEU A 860 -34.32 4.41 -16.25
N PRO A 861 -35.02 3.39 -16.78
CA PRO A 861 -36.42 3.50 -17.19
C PRO A 861 -37.41 3.60 -16.02
N THR A 862 -36.96 3.38 -14.78
CA THR A 862 -37.80 3.42 -13.58
C THR A 862 -37.36 4.54 -12.62
N SER A 863 -38.31 4.98 -11.78
CA SER A 863 -38.03 5.78 -10.57
C SER A 863 -37.12 5.01 -9.59
N GLN A 864 -36.89 5.58 -8.42
CA GLN A 864 -36.41 4.87 -7.23
C GLN A 864 -37.42 5.02 -6.08
N ASP A 865 -37.19 4.27 -5.00
CA ASP A 865 -37.85 4.44 -3.70
C ASP A 865 -37.23 5.60 -2.91
N ALA A 866 -37.90 6.03 -1.83
CA ALA A 866 -37.55 7.24 -1.11
C ALA A 866 -36.18 7.17 -0.42
N ALA A 867 -35.49 8.31 -0.44
CA ALA A 867 -34.28 8.53 0.31
C ALA A 867 -34.55 8.88 1.78
N ILE A 868 -33.52 8.78 2.61
CA ILE A 868 -33.51 9.32 3.96
C ILE A 868 -32.64 10.58 3.94
N GLY A 869 -33.18 11.70 4.42
CA GLY A 869 -32.43 12.92 4.67
C GLY A 869 -32.48 13.34 6.13
N PHE A 870 -31.85 14.46 6.46
CA PHE A 870 -31.72 14.95 7.84
C PHE A 870 -32.22 16.37 7.94
N ASP A 871 -32.92 16.69 9.03
CA ASP A 871 -33.23 18.07 9.38
C ASP A 871 -31.97 18.84 9.81
N ASP A 872 -32.01 20.16 9.63
CA ASP A 872 -30.92 21.09 9.94
C ASP A 872 -30.72 21.32 11.45
N THR A 873 -31.76 21.11 12.26
CA THR A 873 -31.77 21.44 13.70
C THR A 873 -31.52 20.25 14.64
N GLY A 874 -31.71 19.00 14.20
CA GLY A 874 -31.70 17.83 15.10
C GLY A 874 -30.96 16.59 14.60
N ARG A 875 -30.56 16.54 13.32
CA ARG A 875 -30.07 15.32 12.66
C ARG A 875 -31.01 14.13 12.87
N ASN A 876 -32.32 14.36 12.83
CA ASN A 876 -33.28 13.28 12.81
C ASN A 876 -33.42 12.75 11.36
N PRO A 877 -33.32 11.44 11.12
CA PRO A 877 -33.55 10.86 9.80
C PRO A 877 -35.03 10.98 9.44
N ILE A 878 -35.31 11.50 8.25
CA ILE A 878 -36.65 11.67 7.71
C ILE A 878 -36.71 10.99 6.34
N ALA A 879 -37.66 10.09 6.16
CA ALA A 879 -37.97 9.52 4.85
C ALA A 879 -38.65 10.58 3.98
N PHE A 880 -38.10 10.79 2.78
CA PHE A 880 -38.63 11.78 1.85
C PHE A 880 -39.99 11.35 1.29
N PRO A 881 -40.93 12.31 1.06
CA PRO A 881 -42.27 11.99 0.57
C PRO A 881 -42.30 11.56 -0.89
N LEU A 882 -41.29 11.95 -1.68
CA LEU A 882 -41.12 11.61 -3.10
C LEU A 882 -39.76 10.96 -3.36
N ALA A 883 -39.55 10.58 -4.62
CA ALA A 883 -38.29 10.08 -5.15
C ALA A 883 -38.05 10.67 -6.55
N PRO A 884 -36.81 10.71 -7.07
CA PRO A 884 -36.54 11.20 -8.42
C PRO A 884 -37.22 10.37 -9.51
N PRO A 885 -37.75 11.01 -10.58
CA PRO A 885 -38.33 10.29 -11.72
C PRO A 885 -37.28 9.47 -12.49
N ALA A 886 -37.76 8.64 -13.42
CA ALA A 886 -36.92 7.94 -14.38
C ALA A 886 -36.14 8.96 -15.25
N GLU A 887 -34.83 8.83 -15.34
CA GLU A 887 -33.96 9.77 -16.07
C GLU A 887 -32.66 9.07 -16.48
N ASP A 888 -32.27 9.20 -17.75
CA ASP A 888 -31.00 8.67 -18.22
C ASP A 888 -29.83 9.52 -17.73
N LEU A 889 -28.79 8.86 -17.22
CA LEU A 889 -27.62 9.54 -16.65
C LEU A 889 -26.36 9.20 -17.42
N TRP A 890 -25.48 10.17 -17.58
CA TRP A 890 -24.17 9.98 -18.18
C TRP A 890 -23.08 10.74 -17.42
N GLU A 891 -21.87 10.20 -17.41
CA GLU A 891 -20.71 10.83 -16.78
C GLU A 891 -19.45 10.53 -17.59
N LEU A 892 -18.77 11.60 -18.02
CA LEU A 892 -17.37 11.55 -18.46
C LEU A 892 -16.50 11.88 -17.24
N HIS A 893 -15.47 11.07 -17.00
CA HIS A 893 -14.51 11.31 -15.92
C HIS A 893 -13.10 11.00 -16.38
N GLY A 894 -12.11 11.61 -15.74
CA GLY A 894 -10.73 11.29 -16.04
C GLY A 894 -9.77 11.66 -14.92
N ARG A 895 -8.60 11.06 -15.02
CA ARG A 895 -7.48 11.23 -14.10
C ARG A 895 -6.20 11.33 -14.89
N VAL A 896 -5.35 12.29 -14.57
CA VAL A 896 -4.02 12.48 -15.15
C VAL A 896 -3.01 12.52 -14.03
N VAL A 897 -1.94 11.72 -14.15
CA VAL A 897 -0.79 11.73 -13.25
C VAL A 897 0.45 12.06 -14.08
N SER A 898 1.24 13.02 -13.62
CA SER A 898 2.45 13.45 -14.33
C SER A 898 3.53 13.82 -13.33
N LYS A 899 4.57 13.00 -13.23
CA LYS A 899 5.78 13.27 -12.44
C LYS A 899 6.93 13.67 -13.37
N LEU A 900 6.99 14.94 -13.75
CA LEU A 900 7.98 15.43 -14.72
C LEU A 900 9.42 15.37 -14.19
N THR A 901 9.59 15.64 -12.90
CA THR A 901 10.87 15.52 -12.19
C THR A 901 10.61 15.01 -10.79
N ARG A 902 11.66 14.61 -10.06
CA ARG A 902 11.54 14.20 -8.65
C ARG A 902 10.86 15.26 -7.77
N ASP A 903 11.14 16.53 -8.04
CA ASP A 903 10.63 17.63 -7.23
C ASP A 903 9.45 18.35 -7.88
N PHE A 904 8.93 17.85 -9.01
CA PHE A 904 7.77 18.45 -9.68
C PHE A 904 6.85 17.40 -10.29
N GLY A 905 5.61 17.40 -9.83
CA GLY A 905 4.54 16.64 -10.48
C GLY A 905 3.18 17.25 -10.21
N PHE A 906 2.18 16.68 -10.87
CA PHE A 906 0.79 17.00 -10.60
C PHE A 906 -0.14 15.80 -10.85
N ILE A 907 -1.29 15.85 -10.19
CA ILE A 907 -2.42 14.94 -10.39
C ILE A 907 -3.65 15.81 -10.66
N ILE A 908 -4.38 15.51 -11.71
CA ILE A 908 -5.64 16.18 -12.07
C ILE A 908 -6.73 15.13 -12.12
N ASN A 909 -7.84 15.37 -11.44
CA ASN A 909 -9.08 14.65 -11.67
C ASN A 909 -10.10 15.60 -12.29
N PHE A 910 -10.98 15.08 -13.13
CA PHE A 910 -12.08 15.85 -13.69
C PHE A 910 -13.30 14.97 -13.95
N TYR A 911 -14.47 15.59 -13.96
CA TYR A 911 -15.71 14.96 -14.34
C TYR A 911 -16.69 15.96 -14.97
N THR A 912 -17.59 15.46 -15.79
CA THR A 912 -18.79 16.17 -16.26
C THR A 912 -19.90 15.18 -16.56
N GLY A 913 -21.15 15.55 -16.28
CA GLY A 913 -22.27 14.66 -16.50
C GLY A 913 -23.57 15.11 -15.83
N THR A 914 -24.61 14.29 -15.98
CA THR A 914 -25.89 14.51 -15.33
C THR A 914 -25.98 13.77 -14.00
N ALA A 915 -26.66 14.35 -13.01
CA ALA A 915 -26.89 13.72 -11.71
C ALA A 915 -28.28 14.08 -11.13
N GLN A 916 -28.92 13.13 -10.45
CA GLN A 916 -30.22 13.31 -9.80
C GLN A 916 -30.07 13.59 -8.29
N PRO A 917 -30.91 14.47 -7.70
CA PRO A 917 -30.98 14.70 -6.27
C PRO A 917 -31.66 13.52 -5.54
N ASN A 918 -31.87 13.64 -4.22
CA ASN A 918 -32.65 12.66 -3.45
C ASN A 918 -34.17 12.93 -3.40
N ALA A 919 -34.63 14.07 -3.92
CA ALA A 919 -36.04 14.46 -4.12
C ALA A 919 -36.91 14.65 -2.85
N TRP A 920 -36.56 15.63 -2.00
CA TRP A 920 -37.29 15.95 -0.75
C TRP A 920 -38.68 16.61 -0.91
N GLY A 921 -38.98 17.24 -2.05
CA GLY A 921 -40.20 18.04 -2.24
C GLY A 921 -41.49 17.23 -2.45
N THR A 922 -42.65 17.90 -2.43
CA THR A 922 -43.97 17.29 -2.71
C THR A 922 -44.53 17.61 -4.11
N ASP A 923 -43.90 18.54 -4.85
CA ASP A 923 -44.26 18.88 -6.22
C ASP A 923 -43.25 18.30 -7.24
N PRO A 924 -43.71 17.47 -8.19
CA PRO A 924 -42.89 16.95 -9.29
C PRO A 924 -42.16 17.97 -10.15
N GLY A 925 -42.71 19.19 -10.30
CA GLY A 925 -42.18 20.24 -11.18
C GLY A 925 -41.27 21.23 -10.48
N ASP A 926 -40.97 21.05 -9.20
CA ASP A 926 -40.29 22.05 -8.39
C ASP A 926 -38.80 22.18 -8.73
N ALA A 927 -38.25 23.36 -8.45
CA ALA A 927 -36.82 23.67 -8.41
C ALA A 927 -35.99 22.61 -7.66
N ILE A 928 -36.63 21.93 -6.71
CA ILE A 928 -36.05 20.98 -5.75
C ILE A 928 -35.76 19.60 -6.38
N ASN A 929 -36.47 19.19 -7.44
CA ASN A 929 -36.31 17.87 -8.10
C ASN A 929 -35.47 17.91 -9.39
N ARG A 930 -34.81 19.03 -9.65
CA ARG A 930 -34.01 19.29 -10.85
C ARG A 930 -32.81 18.32 -10.99
N THR A 931 -32.74 17.62 -12.11
CA THR A 931 -31.51 16.97 -12.59
C THR A 931 -30.49 18.05 -12.96
N ILE A 932 -29.27 17.94 -12.43
CA ILE A 932 -28.20 18.91 -12.67
C ILE A 932 -27.25 18.40 -13.75
N THR A 933 -26.68 19.31 -14.54
CA THR A 933 -25.52 19.04 -15.39
C THR A 933 -24.33 19.71 -14.77
N ARG A 934 -23.40 18.92 -14.25
CA ARG A 934 -22.32 19.41 -13.40
C ARG A 934 -20.96 19.21 -14.04
N TYR A 935 -20.02 20.05 -13.63
CA TYR A 935 -18.61 19.99 -14.04
C TYR A 935 -17.73 20.13 -12.81
N GLY A 936 -16.66 19.35 -12.74
CA GLY A 936 -15.70 19.49 -11.67
C GLY A 936 -14.30 19.10 -12.09
N THR A 937 -13.31 19.77 -11.51
CA THR A 937 -11.92 19.37 -11.58
C THR A 937 -11.20 19.69 -10.29
N ASP A 938 -10.26 18.83 -9.90
CA ASP A 938 -9.28 19.11 -8.88
C ASP A 938 -7.86 18.93 -9.42
N LEU A 939 -6.94 19.74 -8.90
CA LEU A 939 -5.52 19.72 -9.22
C LEU A 939 -4.75 19.63 -7.91
N ARG A 940 -3.83 18.67 -7.83
CA ARG A 940 -2.81 18.59 -6.79
C ARG A 940 -1.46 18.72 -7.46
N ALA A 941 -0.67 19.73 -7.12
CA ALA A 941 0.66 19.95 -7.66
C ALA A 941 1.68 20.08 -6.53
N ILE A 942 2.84 19.46 -6.70
CA ILE A 942 3.96 19.57 -5.76
C ILE A 942 5.14 20.14 -6.53
N TYR A 943 5.75 21.19 -5.98
CA TYR A 943 7.02 21.74 -6.46
C TYR A 943 7.97 21.95 -5.29
N LYS A 944 9.02 21.13 -5.21
CA LYS A 944 9.97 21.09 -4.09
C LYS A 944 9.25 20.93 -2.74
N LYS A 945 9.17 22.00 -1.94
CA LYS A 945 8.48 22.04 -0.64
C LYS A 945 7.09 22.67 -0.70
N MET A 946 6.68 23.18 -1.86
CA MET A 946 5.38 23.81 -2.05
C MET A 946 4.36 22.77 -2.54
N LYS A 947 3.16 22.80 -1.97
CA LYS A 947 2.00 22.04 -2.44
C LYS A 947 0.90 23.03 -2.81
N PHE A 948 0.29 22.82 -3.97
CA PHE A 948 -0.89 23.53 -4.42
C PHE A 948 -2.03 22.54 -4.58
N ILE A 949 -3.20 22.85 -4.01
CA ILE A 949 -4.44 22.10 -4.20
C ILE A 949 -5.49 23.08 -4.71
N GLY A 950 -6.00 22.84 -5.92
CA GLY A 950 -7.06 23.64 -6.53
C GLY A 950 -8.28 22.79 -6.82
N ALA A 951 -9.47 23.38 -6.72
CA ALA A 951 -10.71 22.77 -7.18
C ALA A 951 -11.61 23.80 -7.86
N VAL A 952 -12.29 23.37 -8.92
CA VAL A 952 -13.34 24.13 -9.61
C VAL A 952 -14.55 23.22 -9.72
N LYS A 953 -15.71 23.72 -9.32
CA LYS A 953 -17.00 23.06 -9.56
C LYS A 953 -17.99 24.05 -10.17
N VAL A 954 -18.74 23.61 -11.17
CA VAL A 954 -19.74 24.42 -11.88
C VAL A 954 -21.06 23.67 -11.85
N ASP A 955 -22.13 24.35 -11.44
CA ASP A 955 -23.49 23.82 -11.32
C ASP A 955 -23.56 22.51 -10.51
N ASP A 956 -22.71 22.38 -9.48
CA ASP A 956 -22.61 21.19 -8.63
C ASP A 956 -23.13 21.48 -7.22
N TRP A 957 -23.44 20.39 -6.50
CA TRP A 957 -23.80 20.45 -5.10
C TRP A 957 -22.64 20.98 -4.23
N GLY A 958 -23.02 21.53 -3.08
CA GLY A 958 -22.07 21.93 -2.04
C GLY A 958 -21.29 20.75 -1.44
N PRO A 959 -20.42 21.03 -0.45
CA PRO A 959 -19.52 20.02 0.13
C PRO A 959 -20.20 19.00 1.06
N PHE A 960 -21.44 19.26 1.50
CA PHE A 960 -22.16 18.41 2.45
C PHE A 960 -23.27 17.59 1.77
N ASP A 961 -23.54 16.41 2.31
CA ASP A 961 -24.62 15.50 1.89
C ASP A 961 -25.99 16.16 1.75
N TYR A 962 -26.35 17.03 2.71
CA TYR A 962 -27.63 17.74 2.70
C TYR A 962 -27.80 18.63 1.46
N HIS A 963 -26.70 19.11 0.84
CA HIS A 963 -26.80 19.85 -0.41
C HIS A 963 -27.34 18.97 -1.54
N ARG A 964 -27.00 17.69 -1.57
CA ARG A 964 -27.60 16.75 -2.51
C ARG A 964 -29.01 16.37 -2.09
N ASP A 965 -29.26 16.25 -0.80
CA ASP A 965 -30.57 15.87 -0.26
C ASP A 965 -31.65 16.88 -0.62
N PHE A 966 -31.34 18.17 -0.44
CA PHE A 966 -32.22 19.30 -0.71
C PHE A 966 -31.95 19.98 -2.06
N ASN A 967 -31.09 19.37 -2.90
CA ASN A 967 -30.72 19.84 -4.24
C ASN A 967 -30.18 21.28 -4.31
N LEU A 968 -29.39 21.66 -3.30
CA LEU A 968 -28.74 22.96 -3.15
C LEU A 968 -27.44 22.99 -3.97
N THR A 969 -27.37 23.88 -4.96
CA THR A 969 -26.26 23.98 -5.91
C THR A 969 -25.63 25.35 -5.90
N PHE A 970 -24.38 25.43 -6.32
CA PHE A 970 -23.68 26.68 -6.55
C PHE A 970 -23.33 26.80 -8.04
N PRO A 971 -23.59 27.94 -8.70
CA PRO A 971 -23.21 28.12 -10.11
C PRO A 971 -21.71 27.96 -10.35
N LEU A 972 -20.87 28.47 -9.44
CA LEU A 972 -19.42 28.32 -9.49
C LEU A 972 -18.86 28.24 -8.06
N GLN A 973 -18.02 27.24 -7.81
CA GLN A 973 -17.25 27.07 -6.58
C GLN A 973 -15.76 26.97 -6.93
N LEU A 974 -14.94 27.79 -6.27
CA LEU A 974 -13.50 27.84 -6.46
C LEU A 974 -12.81 27.62 -5.12
N THR A 975 -11.82 26.73 -5.12
CA THR A 975 -10.95 26.51 -3.95
C THR A 975 -9.50 26.53 -4.42
N ALA A 976 -8.64 27.24 -3.70
CA ALA A 976 -7.20 27.28 -3.95
C ALA A 976 -6.45 27.27 -2.62
N ASP A 977 -5.60 26.28 -2.41
CA ASP A 977 -4.79 26.08 -1.21
C ASP A 977 -3.31 26.04 -1.62
N LEU A 978 -2.51 26.93 -1.04
CA LEU A 978 -1.07 26.97 -1.21
C LEU A 978 -0.41 26.78 0.15
N SER A 979 0.42 25.75 0.25
CA SER A 979 1.15 25.43 1.48
C SER A 979 2.61 25.07 1.24
N THR A 980 3.39 25.19 2.30
CA THR A 980 4.75 24.68 2.38
C THR A 980 4.90 23.77 3.61
N THR A 981 5.75 22.76 3.50
CA THR A 981 6.03 21.78 4.57
C THR A 981 7.45 21.93 5.10
N VAL A 982 7.69 21.51 6.35
CA VAL A 982 9.06 21.39 6.89
C VAL A 982 9.80 20.25 6.19
N GLY A 983 9.15 19.07 6.07
CA GLY A 983 9.61 17.89 5.34
C GLY A 983 9.30 17.92 3.84
N LYS A 984 9.31 16.74 3.19
CA LYS A 984 8.84 16.59 1.80
C LYS A 984 7.31 16.70 1.75
N PRO A 985 6.73 17.42 0.77
CA PRO A 985 5.29 17.43 0.59
C PRO A 985 4.79 16.04 0.19
N ASP A 986 3.66 15.66 0.77
CA ASP A 986 3.01 14.39 0.53
C ASP A 986 1.92 14.52 -0.55
N TRP A 987 1.64 13.48 -1.33
CA TRP A 987 0.52 13.42 -2.26
C TRP A 987 -0.83 13.23 -1.55
N PHE A 988 -0.87 12.40 -0.50
CA PHE A 988 -2.04 12.25 0.34
C PHE A 988 -2.20 13.42 1.32
N ILE A 989 -3.37 13.44 1.96
CA ILE A 989 -3.73 14.44 2.97
C ILE A 989 -3.47 13.82 4.35
N LEU A 990 -2.21 13.42 4.59
CA LEU A 990 -1.77 12.96 5.90
C LEU A 990 -1.38 14.16 6.79
N PRO A 991 -1.46 14.03 8.12
CA PRO A 991 -0.94 15.04 9.04
C PRO A 991 0.52 15.37 8.75
N ASN A 992 0.85 16.67 8.68
CA ASN A 992 2.21 17.13 8.39
C ASN A 992 2.42 18.51 9.01
N THR A 993 3.65 18.82 9.42
CA THR A 993 4.02 20.19 9.81
C THR A 993 4.06 21.09 8.58
N ARG A 994 3.04 21.93 8.45
CA ARG A 994 2.82 22.80 7.28
C ARG A 994 2.22 24.14 7.67
N LEU A 995 2.48 25.14 6.85
CA LEU A 995 1.77 26.41 6.89
C LEU A 995 1.22 26.73 5.51
N GLY A 996 0.08 27.39 5.47
CA GLY A 996 -0.56 27.69 4.19
C GLY A 996 -1.67 28.71 4.27
N ILE A 997 -2.16 29.04 3.09
CA ILE A 997 -3.32 29.89 2.86
C ILE A 997 -4.26 29.16 1.91
N ARG A 998 -5.54 29.17 2.23
CA ARG A 998 -6.62 28.68 1.39
C ARG A 998 -7.61 29.80 1.12
N TYR A 999 -8.04 29.90 -0.12
CA TYR A 999 -9.14 30.75 -0.53
C TYR A 999 -10.28 29.87 -1.04
N THR A 1000 -11.49 30.12 -0.55
CA THR A 1000 -12.73 29.53 -1.06
C THR A 1000 -13.63 30.67 -1.51
N TRP A 1001 -14.21 30.56 -2.70
CA TRP A 1001 -15.17 31.53 -3.23
C TRP A 1001 -16.30 30.78 -3.92
N ARG A 1002 -17.54 31.27 -3.75
CA ARG A 1002 -18.72 30.72 -4.41
C ARG A 1002 -19.61 31.85 -4.90
N SER A 1003 -20.09 31.74 -6.14
CA SER A 1003 -21.26 32.51 -6.59
C SER A 1003 -22.54 31.87 -6.06
N LEU A 1004 -23.56 32.68 -5.82
CA LEU A 1004 -24.85 32.26 -5.29
C LEU A 1004 -26.00 32.68 -6.19
N ASP A 1005 -27.00 31.82 -6.30
CA ASP A 1005 -28.27 32.09 -6.97
C ASP A 1005 -29.44 31.56 -6.12
N GLN A 1006 -30.65 31.54 -6.68
CA GLN A 1006 -31.85 31.06 -5.99
C GLN A 1006 -31.80 29.59 -5.55
N TYR A 1007 -30.84 28.79 -6.03
CA TYR A 1007 -30.65 27.39 -5.64
C TYR A 1007 -29.51 27.22 -4.65
N SER A 1008 -28.76 28.29 -4.36
CA SER A 1008 -27.64 28.26 -3.43
C SER A 1008 -28.12 28.42 -1.99
N PRO A 1009 -27.50 27.72 -1.03
CA PRO A 1009 -27.75 27.96 0.38
C PRO A 1009 -27.34 29.40 0.72
N ARG A 1010 -28.03 30.00 1.69
CA ARG A 1010 -27.75 31.36 2.20
C ARG A 1010 -27.90 32.49 1.20
N TYR A 1011 -28.41 32.29 -0.02
CA TYR A 1011 -28.71 33.39 -0.93
C TYR A 1011 -29.86 34.25 -0.36
N LEU A 1012 -29.62 35.56 -0.22
CA LEU A 1012 -30.63 36.50 0.28
C LEU A 1012 -31.53 36.97 -0.87
N TYR A 1013 -32.75 36.45 -0.91
CA TYR A 1013 -33.75 36.84 -1.92
C TYR A 1013 -34.29 38.27 -1.67
N GLN A 1014 -34.09 39.20 -2.62
CA GLN A 1014 -34.56 40.60 -2.49
C GLN A 1014 -35.78 40.94 -3.36
N GLY A 1015 -36.25 40.02 -4.23
CA GLY A 1015 -37.55 40.14 -4.92
C GLY A 1015 -37.59 39.51 -6.33
N ALA A 1016 -38.72 39.68 -7.04
CA ALA A 1016 -38.96 39.06 -8.34
C ALA A 1016 -38.03 39.54 -9.49
N LEU A 1017 -37.37 40.70 -9.33
CA LEU A 1017 -36.39 41.24 -10.29
C LEU A 1017 -35.04 40.49 -10.26
N ASP A 1018 -34.77 39.71 -9.21
CA ASP A 1018 -33.57 38.89 -9.10
C ASP A 1018 -33.67 37.56 -9.83
N GLN A 1019 -34.86 37.22 -10.37
CA GLN A 1019 -35.02 36.14 -11.35
C GLN A 1019 -34.36 36.55 -12.70
N GLY A 1020 -33.04 36.61 -12.71
CA GLY A 1020 -32.24 36.79 -13.92
C GLY A 1020 -30.99 37.66 -13.80
N PHE A 1021 -30.79 38.45 -12.73
CA PHE A 1021 -29.69 39.44 -12.70
C PHE A 1021 -28.97 39.71 -11.36
N GLY A 1022 -29.43 39.26 -10.19
CA GLY A 1022 -28.74 39.45 -8.91
C GLY A 1022 -28.01 38.19 -8.45
N GLN A 1023 -26.76 37.95 -8.86
CA GLN A 1023 -25.96 36.83 -8.31
C GLN A 1023 -25.27 37.28 -7.02
N GLY A 1024 -25.47 36.53 -5.94
CA GLY A 1024 -24.77 36.73 -4.67
C GLY A 1024 -23.39 36.11 -4.70
N GLU A 1025 -22.60 36.33 -3.66
CA GLU A 1025 -21.31 35.66 -3.49
C GLU A 1025 -20.94 35.49 -2.02
N GLU A 1026 -20.20 34.43 -1.72
CA GLU A 1026 -19.54 34.23 -0.43
C GLU A 1026 -18.08 33.83 -0.62
N TRP A 1027 -17.22 34.23 0.31
CA TRP A 1027 -15.80 33.90 0.29
C TRP A 1027 -15.22 33.70 1.68
N GLU A 1028 -14.16 32.88 1.75
CA GLU A 1028 -13.38 32.58 2.94
C GLU A 1028 -11.89 32.60 2.59
N ILE A 1029 -11.12 33.41 3.31
CA ILE A 1029 -9.67 33.31 3.38
C ILE A 1029 -9.33 32.60 4.69
N ARG A 1030 -8.69 31.45 4.56
CA ARG A 1030 -8.20 30.64 5.67
C ARG A 1030 -6.69 30.68 5.69
N THR A 1031 -6.08 31.07 6.80
CA THR A 1031 -4.63 30.85 7.00
C THR A 1031 -4.43 29.84 8.11
N TYR A 1032 -3.42 29.00 7.97
CA TYR A 1032 -3.23 27.91 8.92
C TYR A 1032 -1.75 27.59 9.18
N ILE A 1033 -1.49 27.14 10.40
CA ILE A 1033 -0.23 26.52 10.83
C ILE A 1033 -0.61 25.21 11.49
N HIS A 1034 -0.24 24.12 10.85
CA HIS A 1034 -0.41 22.77 11.37
C HIS A 1034 0.96 22.28 11.80
N ILE A 1035 1.06 21.77 13.02
CA ILE A 1035 2.25 21.18 13.60
C ILE A 1035 1.94 19.71 13.76
N ASN A 1036 2.81 18.83 13.25
CA ASN A 1036 2.78 17.40 13.50
C ASN A 1036 4.19 16.94 13.88
N ILE A 1037 4.36 16.48 15.11
CA ILE A 1037 5.63 16.00 15.66
C ILE A 1037 5.39 14.58 16.18
N GLY A 1038 6.18 13.60 15.72
CA GLY A 1038 5.98 12.19 16.04
C GLY A 1038 5.65 11.38 14.78
N LYS A 1039 4.90 10.28 14.93
CA LYS A 1039 4.34 9.55 13.78
C LYS A 1039 3.43 10.43 12.92
#